data_AF-A9FXL3-F1
#
_entry.id   AF-A9FXL3-F1
#
_cell.length_a   1.000
_cell.length_b   1.000
_cell.length_c   1.000
_cell.angle_alpha   90.00
_cell.angle_beta   90.00
_cell.angle_gamma   90.00
#
_symmetry.space_group_name_H-M   'P 1'
#
loop_
_entity.id
_entity.type
_entity.pdbx_description
1 polymer ?
#
loop_
_entity_poly.entity_id
_entity_poly.type
_entity_poly.pdbx_seq_one_letter_code
_entity_poly.pdbx_strand_id
1 'polypeptide(L)'
;MMERSPSDHVHPWSQPRVGAALLSLALGVGCSGETRLPTEEHPPKPEVCDFELPVAAAPALSGDLRINEVMTGNDGAWVDEVGETDDFIELVNIGQRALDLGEYALSDKSGKATRLPKLTLGPGRTALFWADDTPEQGPLHLPFKLSNSGARVALWSASCELADLVNVPELPRSESYARLPDGTGEPSICRYATPERENGETCGPPDPPNLDDSIRFAPFQWPEPFPAIAGPLVISELSLRPAGFVEVLNASGAPVALDGFALRLAALSPGQAPPGADAGVLLAWPDASVTLAPGERVSVPVGASETAELEASPDFEGVATLWREDSPEPSDRIDFMAWPEGASLARVPDATGAPRFCAAASPGAANEGCAQLPGRELASGRAHRLETAADFAELAEGGTAVGELGVKFVVDMAANDTVHLLSTRKWALHYTFVREQIRKEPHLDRCDPAQAAEFNVGWGVFSQTEYFRSEGRRYLLGTLVEHTNGAKTVEFSPGDQIVGEQMRRAFFAAMKAVPDPEAWAIRPTEGRQILELRAIEGTAPIVGPNAPYKGLTYQSLNPAEGFGTLTFVPARDLETAELGPNVIVVTDDVPNETAFMGGLITEAFQTPLAHVNVLARGRGTPNMALRGARDDARLKALFGKLVRLEVRASDFDIREATAQEADAYWEKRKPTGARLSPALDRSVRGIVPLDAAGYAMGDSIGSKAAGMAELYRVSGVGQYCPLDLLPLYVPPAAFAIPFSHYMDHFEASGAAELLAELEQDPEFRADPHAHAEGLAEVRARMLAHPVDPAILSEVTGAIEQRFGGDRVRLRSSSNTEDLATFNGAGLHTSTSGDLDAESSSIEDALRTVWASLWNTRAYDEREFGHVEQARAAMAVLVHQAWQSERAQGVAISRNALDATRDSQYYINAQIGEASVTNPAPGVTSDEIVYTPPPRTIKAEYHTRSSLSRGRDVLSFPEVQRLGCVLESVHAHYRPLVDPKGENRLYAMQIEWKLIGPERRLLVKQARPYSFGTLEAPGDCREY
;
A
#
# COMPACT_ATOMS: atom_id res chain seq x y z
N MET A 1 -31.72 2.33 58.13
CA MET A 1 -31.31 1.34 59.15
C MET A 1 -29.81 1.24 59.06
N MET A 2 -29.13 2.01 59.93
CA MET A 2 -28.29 1.53 61.05
C MET A 2 -26.95 0.91 60.55
N GLU A 3 -25.75 1.34 60.95
CA GLU A 3 -25.31 2.32 61.96
C GLU A 3 -23.77 2.57 61.82
N ARG A 4 -23.35 3.83 62.09
CA ARG A 4 -22.12 4.30 62.79
C ARG A 4 -20.70 4.24 62.15
N SER A 5 -20.23 5.36 61.55
CA SER A 5 -19.39 6.48 62.09
C SER A 5 -18.12 6.20 62.97
N PRO A 6 -17.22 7.20 63.24
CA PRO A 6 -16.09 7.69 62.44
C PRO A 6 -14.78 7.91 63.28
N SER A 7 -13.67 8.41 62.68
CA SER A 7 -12.65 9.20 63.42
C SER A 7 -11.71 10.01 62.51
N ASP A 8 -12.09 11.26 62.26
CA ASP A 8 -11.37 12.54 62.46
C ASP A 8 -9.82 12.62 62.63
N HIS A 9 -9.22 13.37 61.69
CA HIS A 9 -8.50 14.67 61.86
C HIS A 9 -7.00 14.83 62.29
N VAL A 10 -6.28 15.59 61.42
CA VAL A 10 -5.39 16.78 61.66
C VAL A 10 -3.84 16.63 61.59
N HIS A 11 -3.28 17.13 60.46
CA HIS A 11 -2.12 18.07 60.21
C HIS A 11 -0.71 17.88 60.87
N PRO A 12 0.35 18.66 60.47
CA PRO A 12 0.96 18.93 59.14
C PRO A 12 2.53 18.94 59.17
N TRP A 13 3.19 19.64 58.21
CA TRP A 13 4.64 20.01 58.06
C TRP A 13 5.50 18.99 57.26
N SER A 14 6.49 19.33 56.44
CA SER A 14 7.03 20.58 55.83
C SER A 14 8.20 20.19 54.88
N GLN A 15 8.62 21.14 54.05
CA GLN A 15 9.75 21.15 53.10
C GLN A 15 11.07 20.48 53.52
N PRO A 16 12.04 20.36 52.58
CA PRO A 16 13.26 21.13 52.83
C PRO A 16 13.85 21.84 51.60
N ARG A 17 14.51 22.96 51.88
CA ARG A 17 15.41 23.73 51.01
C ARG A 17 16.68 24.08 51.81
N VAL A 18 17.84 23.99 51.15
CA VAL A 18 19.10 24.74 51.36
C VAL A 18 20.00 24.38 52.56
N GLY A 19 21.31 24.28 52.29
CA GLY A 19 22.35 24.48 53.32
C GLY A 19 23.76 24.08 52.91
N ALA A 20 24.56 25.07 52.49
CA ALA A 20 26.00 25.00 52.22
C ALA A 20 26.85 24.91 53.50
N ALA A 21 28.12 24.44 53.41
CA ALA A 21 29.29 25.11 54.01
C ALA A 21 30.62 24.34 53.81
N LEU A 22 31.60 25.08 53.27
CA LEU A 22 33.03 25.19 53.63
C LEU A 22 33.62 24.25 54.70
N LEU A 23 34.84 23.73 54.44
CA LEU A 23 35.97 23.89 55.36
C LEU A 23 37.34 23.68 54.67
N SER A 24 38.28 24.58 54.95
CA SER A 24 39.67 24.56 54.52
C SER A 24 40.62 24.03 55.62
N LEU A 25 41.77 23.52 55.17
CA LEU A 25 43.14 23.63 55.75
C LEU A 25 43.54 22.86 57.04
N ALA A 26 44.45 21.90 56.82
CA ALA A 26 45.88 21.92 57.19
C ALA A 26 46.45 21.04 58.35
N LEU A 27 47.71 20.62 58.09
CA LEU A 27 48.81 20.10 58.94
C LEU A 27 48.87 18.57 59.11
N GLY A 28 49.96 17.84 58.85
CA GLY A 28 51.31 18.18 58.38
C GLY A 28 52.31 17.03 58.66
N VAL A 29 53.55 17.23 58.20
CA VAL A 29 54.84 16.57 58.56
C VAL A 29 55.35 15.44 57.63
N GLY A 30 56.52 15.69 57.01
CA GLY A 30 57.44 14.64 56.55
C GLY A 30 58.44 15.11 55.49
N CYS A 31 59.65 15.48 55.90
CA CYS A 31 60.70 16.07 55.07
C CYS A 31 61.47 15.09 54.16
N SER A 32 62.05 15.69 53.12
CA SER A 32 63.36 15.44 52.48
C SER A 32 63.55 14.23 51.55
N GLY A 33 64.10 14.52 50.38
CA GLY A 33 64.86 13.57 49.57
C GLY A 33 64.77 13.82 48.07
N GLU A 34 65.64 14.68 47.54
CA GLU A 34 65.83 14.89 46.10
C GLU A 34 66.14 13.58 45.37
N THR A 35 65.45 13.32 44.26
CA THR A 35 65.99 12.55 43.13
C THR A 35 65.21 12.96 41.88
N ARG A 36 65.93 13.49 40.87
CA ARG A 36 65.38 13.83 39.55
C ARG A 36 64.66 12.60 38.97
N LEU A 37 63.37 12.74 38.70
CA LEU A 37 62.63 11.86 37.78
C LEU A 37 62.65 12.47 36.37
N PRO A 38 62.58 11.65 35.31
CA PRO A 38 62.79 12.09 33.94
C PRO A 38 61.58 12.87 33.41
N THR A 39 61.87 13.71 32.43
CA THR A 39 60.94 14.46 31.57
C THR A 39 59.70 13.67 31.16
N GLU A 40 58.54 14.31 31.26
CA GLU A 40 57.29 13.91 30.59
C GLU A 40 57.58 13.66 29.11
N GLU A 41 57.53 12.40 28.68
CA GLU A 41 57.26 12.08 27.28
C GLU A 41 55.82 12.53 27.00
N HIS A 42 55.70 13.64 26.27
CA HIS A 42 54.52 13.90 25.48
C HIS A 42 54.26 12.66 24.61
N PRO A 43 53.01 12.18 24.49
CA PRO A 43 52.70 11.28 23.38
C PRO A 43 53.14 12.00 22.09
N PRO A 44 53.82 11.32 21.16
CA PRO A 44 54.17 11.94 19.89
C PRO A 44 52.87 12.50 19.30
N LYS A 45 52.88 13.80 18.96
CA LYS A 45 51.85 14.38 18.09
C LYS A 45 51.69 13.41 16.91
N PRO A 46 50.47 12.97 16.58
CA PRO A 46 50.29 12.30 15.30
C PRO A 46 50.65 13.34 14.24
N GLU A 47 51.71 13.10 13.47
CA GLU A 47 51.93 13.79 12.20
C GLU A 47 50.76 13.38 11.30
N VAL A 48 49.74 14.23 11.25
CA VAL A 48 48.60 14.15 10.33
C VAL A 48 48.77 15.29 9.33
N CYS A 49 48.66 14.99 8.05
CA CYS A 49 48.94 15.90 6.96
C CYS A 49 48.08 17.18 7.00
N ASP A 50 48.71 18.28 7.39
CA ASP A 50 48.23 19.65 7.26
C ASP A 50 48.69 20.22 5.90
N PHE A 51 48.02 19.93 4.78
CA PHE A 51 48.19 20.76 3.58
C PHE A 51 46.95 20.81 2.67
N GLU A 52 46.75 22.00 2.08
CA GLU A 52 46.00 22.21 0.84
C GLU A 52 46.76 21.63 -0.36
N LEU A 53 46.05 20.99 -1.28
CA LEU A 53 46.63 20.21 -2.38
C LEU A 53 47.34 21.07 -3.46
N PRO A 54 48.46 20.59 -4.06
CA PRO A 54 49.05 21.20 -5.25
C PRO A 54 48.20 20.95 -6.50
N VAL A 55 48.05 21.99 -7.33
CA VAL A 55 47.39 21.89 -8.64
C VAL A 55 48.28 21.09 -9.61
N ALA A 56 47.81 19.88 -9.95
CA ALA A 56 48.20 19.00 -11.07
C ALA A 56 49.39 18.02 -10.91
N ALA A 57 49.07 16.72 -10.79
CA ALA A 57 49.29 15.63 -11.78
C ALA A 57 48.76 14.31 -11.18
N ALA A 58 48.16 13.43 -12.00
CA ALA A 58 47.54 12.19 -11.52
C ALA A 58 48.59 11.14 -11.08
N PRO A 59 48.61 10.70 -9.81
CA PRO A 59 49.45 9.60 -9.35
C PRO A 59 48.83 8.24 -9.72
N ALA A 60 49.65 7.19 -9.70
CA ALA A 60 49.18 5.81 -9.88
C ALA A 60 48.36 5.37 -8.66
N LEU A 61 47.08 5.05 -8.88
CA LEU A 61 46.13 4.59 -7.86
C LEU A 61 46.60 3.23 -7.29
N SER A 62 46.81 3.15 -5.99
CA SER A 62 47.26 1.93 -5.31
C SER A 62 46.69 1.90 -3.89
N GLY A 63 45.51 1.28 -3.73
CA GLY A 63 44.87 1.12 -2.44
C GLY A 63 43.85 -0.02 -2.44
N ASP A 64 43.81 -0.78 -1.35
CA ASP A 64 42.79 -1.80 -1.05
C ASP A 64 41.43 -1.16 -0.69
N LEU A 65 41.40 0.14 -0.36
CA LEU A 65 40.19 0.93 -0.11
C LEU A 65 39.90 1.81 -1.34
N ARG A 66 38.67 1.79 -1.84
CA ARG A 66 38.25 2.50 -3.05
C ARG A 66 36.98 3.29 -2.82
N ILE A 67 36.81 4.38 -3.57
CA ILE A 67 35.52 5.08 -3.64
C ILE A 67 34.60 4.22 -4.50
N ASN A 68 33.50 3.76 -3.93
CA ASN A 68 32.58 2.81 -4.54
C ASN A 68 31.40 3.50 -5.22
N GLU A 69 30.76 4.42 -4.51
CA GLU A 69 29.55 5.12 -4.93
C GLU A 69 29.56 6.55 -4.38
N VAL A 70 29.10 7.51 -5.18
CA VAL A 70 28.94 8.91 -4.75
C VAL A 70 27.59 9.44 -5.19
N MET A 71 26.86 10.09 -4.30
CA MET A 71 25.57 10.72 -4.56
C MET A 71 25.68 12.23 -4.36
N THR A 72 25.25 13.01 -5.36
CA THR A 72 25.14 14.48 -5.27
C THR A 72 23.72 14.88 -5.59
N GLY A 73 23.00 15.45 -4.64
CA GLY A 73 21.57 15.73 -4.74
C GLY A 73 20.70 14.55 -4.31
N ASN A 74 20.99 13.94 -3.16
CA ASN A 74 20.13 12.92 -2.56
C ASN A 74 18.76 13.54 -2.20
N ASP A 75 17.69 13.06 -2.81
CA ASP A 75 16.31 13.46 -2.54
C ASP A 75 15.50 12.20 -2.17
N GLY A 76 16.02 11.45 -1.19
CA GLY A 76 15.38 10.27 -0.64
C GLY A 76 15.81 8.92 -1.22
N ALA A 77 16.96 8.85 -1.90
CA ALA A 77 17.57 7.59 -2.32
C ALA A 77 18.12 6.80 -1.12
N TRP A 78 18.61 7.51 -0.11
CA TRP A 78 18.99 6.96 1.19
C TRP A 78 18.81 7.98 2.30
N VAL A 79 18.85 7.52 3.55
CA VAL A 79 18.80 8.39 4.73
C VAL A 79 19.88 8.03 5.74
N ASP A 80 20.32 9.05 6.46
CA ASP A 80 21.27 8.94 7.56
C ASP A 80 20.63 8.37 8.85
N GLU A 81 21.40 8.38 9.94
CA GLU A 81 20.96 7.94 11.25
C GLU A 81 19.85 8.81 11.88
N VAL A 82 19.69 10.06 11.42
CA VAL A 82 18.70 11.00 11.96
C VAL A 82 17.47 11.16 11.08
N GLY A 83 17.51 10.69 9.82
CA GLY A 83 16.45 10.70 8.83
C GLY A 83 16.63 11.73 7.71
N GLU A 84 17.80 12.35 7.57
CA GLU A 84 18.08 13.36 6.55
C GLU A 84 18.54 12.70 5.24
N THR A 85 18.28 13.37 4.12
CA THR A 85 18.61 12.88 2.77
C THR A 85 19.87 13.57 2.26
N ASP A 86 20.99 13.39 2.96
CA ASP A 86 22.24 14.07 2.60
C ASP A 86 23.01 13.36 1.48
N ASP A 87 23.88 14.14 0.83
CA ASP A 87 24.85 13.61 -0.12
C ASP A 87 25.77 12.61 0.58
N PHE A 88 26.22 11.57 -0.13
CA PHE A 88 27.06 10.55 0.48
C PHE A 88 28.21 10.10 -0.40
N ILE A 89 29.24 9.57 0.25
CA ILE A 89 30.38 8.89 -0.33
C ILE A 89 30.47 7.51 0.29
N GLU A 90 30.35 6.47 -0.52
CA GLU A 90 30.57 5.09 -0.09
C GLU A 90 31.99 4.63 -0.43
N LEU A 91 32.66 4.00 0.53
CA LEU A 91 33.95 3.35 0.36
C LEU A 91 33.81 1.83 0.44
N VAL A 92 34.61 1.11 -0.33
CA VAL A 92 34.66 -0.37 -0.31
C VAL A 92 36.08 -0.87 -0.10
N ASN A 93 36.24 -1.91 0.72
CA ASN A 93 37.50 -2.63 0.89
C ASN A 93 37.58 -3.80 -0.11
N ILE A 94 38.32 -3.63 -1.20
CA ILE A 94 38.58 -4.68 -2.21
C ILE A 94 39.75 -5.61 -1.83
N GLY A 95 40.44 -5.34 -0.72
CA GLY A 95 41.54 -6.13 -0.22
C GLY A 95 41.10 -7.43 0.48
N GLN A 96 42.08 -8.25 0.87
CA GLN A 96 41.86 -9.53 1.55
C GLN A 96 41.96 -9.44 3.09
N ARG A 97 42.22 -8.25 3.63
CA ARG A 97 42.40 -7.98 5.06
C ARG A 97 41.49 -6.85 5.52
N ALA A 98 41.17 -6.84 6.81
CA ALA A 98 40.47 -5.71 7.40
C ALA A 98 41.37 -4.45 7.39
N LEU A 99 40.77 -3.29 7.12
CA LEU A 99 41.43 -1.98 7.10
C LEU A 99 40.94 -1.11 8.26
N ASP A 100 41.82 -0.29 8.83
CA ASP A 100 41.42 0.76 9.79
C ASP A 100 41.16 2.06 9.01
N LEU A 101 39.90 2.49 8.93
CA LEU A 101 39.53 3.70 8.22
C LEU A 101 40.16 4.96 8.84
N GLY A 102 40.56 4.93 10.11
CA GLY A 102 41.25 6.05 10.76
C GLY A 102 42.62 6.39 10.15
N GLU A 103 43.14 5.51 9.28
CA GLU A 103 44.35 5.71 8.49
C GLU A 103 44.09 6.44 7.15
N TYR A 104 42.85 6.80 6.84
CA TYR A 104 42.47 7.42 5.56
C TYR A 104 41.82 8.79 5.76
N ALA A 105 41.76 9.57 4.67
CA ALA A 105 41.10 10.88 4.64
C ALA A 105 40.36 11.11 3.32
N LEU A 106 39.25 11.86 3.35
CA LEU A 106 38.48 12.29 2.19
C LEU A 106 38.60 13.80 1.97
N SER A 107 38.65 14.24 0.72
CA SER A 107 38.63 15.67 0.37
C SER A 107 37.74 15.95 -0.85
N ASP A 108 37.11 17.11 -0.87
CA ASP A 108 36.37 17.65 -2.00
C ASP A 108 37.25 18.56 -2.90
N LYS A 109 36.64 19.44 -3.70
CA LYS A 109 37.34 20.44 -4.53
C LYS A 109 38.02 21.56 -3.74
N SER A 110 37.71 21.75 -2.45
CA SER A 110 38.33 22.77 -1.61
C SER A 110 39.81 22.47 -1.31
N GLY A 111 40.24 21.22 -1.50
CA GLY A 111 41.61 20.77 -1.26
C GLY A 111 41.94 20.51 0.20
N LYS A 112 40.96 20.59 1.11
CA LYS A 112 41.09 20.21 2.53
C LYS A 112 40.67 18.76 2.73
N ALA A 113 41.54 17.94 3.31
CA ALA A 113 41.25 16.54 3.60
C ALA A 113 40.79 16.34 5.05
N THR A 114 39.69 15.63 5.22
CA THR A 114 39.11 15.24 6.51
C THR A 114 39.48 13.80 6.82
N ARG A 115 40.14 13.59 7.96
CA ARG A 115 40.47 12.24 8.44
C ARG A 115 39.18 11.47 8.78
N LEU A 116 39.10 10.23 8.34
CA LEU A 116 37.97 9.34 8.63
C LEU A 116 38.02 8.84 10.08
N PRO A 117 36.88 8.44 10.66
CA PRO A 117 36.83 7.86 12.00
C PRO A 117 37.55 6.51 12.06
N LYS A 118 38.00 6.16 13.27
CA LYS A 118 38.61 4.86 13.56
C LYS A 118 37.56 3.74 13.52
N LEU A 119 37.35 3.17 12.33
CA LEU A 119 36.42 2.08 12.07
C LEU A 119 37.15 0.95 11.35
N THR A 120 36.93 -0.30 11.78
CA THR A 120 37.52 -1.46 11.09
C THR A 120 36.59 -1.95 9.99
N LEU A 121 37.05 -1.88 8.74
CA LEU A 121 36.30 -2.33 7.57
C LEU A 121 36.83 -3.67 7.06
N GLY A 122 36.02 -4.74 7.17
CA GLY A 122 36.39 -6.08 6.70
C GLY A 122 36.51 -6.20 5.17
N PRO A 123 37.13 -7.27 4.64
CA PRO A 123 37.17 -7.54 3.20
C PRO A 123 35.77 -7.58 2.57
N GLY A 124 35.60 -6.91 1.42
CA GLY A 124 34.33 -6.82 0.68
C GLY A 124 33.23 -6.03 1.40
N ARG A 125 33.53 -5.36 2.52
CA ARG A 125 32.56 -4.53 3.24
C ARG A 125 32.64 -3.08 2.77
N THR A 126 31.50 -2.40 2.83
CA THR A 126 31.38 -0.97 2.52
C THR A 126 31.20 -0.12 3.78
N ALA A 127 31.53 1.16 3.67
CA ALA A 127 31.30 2.19 4.69
C ALA A 127 30.81 3.48 4.02
N LEU A 128 29.71 4.03 4.53
CA LEU A 128 29.07 5.24 4.03
C LEU A 128 29.46 6.46 4.87
N PHE A 129 29.70 7.59 4.22
CA PHE A 129 29.98 8.89 4.84
C PHE A 129 29.09 9.97 4.24
N TRP A 130 28.48 10.80 5.08
CA TRP A 130 27.57 11.88 4.70
C TRP A 130 28.35 13.16 4.46
N ALA A 131 28.14 13.81 3.31
CA ALA A 131 28.79 15.05 2.90
C ALA A 131 27.82 16.22 3.04
N ASP A 132 27.59 16.65 4.27
CA ASP A 132 26.50 17.55 4.68
C ASP A 132 26.96 18.79 5.45
N ASP A 133 28.25 18.94 5.73
CA ASP A 133 28.80 20.04 6.54
C ASP A 133 28.23 20.10 7.97
N THR A 134 27.85 18.94 8.54
CA THR A 134 27.30 18.81 9.91
C THR A 134 28.05 17.75 10.74
N PRO A 135 29.39 17.83 10.90
CA PRO A 135 30.20 16.83 11.60
C PRO A 135 29.81 16.62 13.08
N GLU A 136 29.04 17.54 13.68
CA GLU A 136 28.47 17.40 15.00
C GLU A 136 27.39 16.30 15.12
N GLN A 137 26.79 15.85 13.99
CA GLN A 137 25.78 14.80 13.99
C GLN A 137 26.37 13.41 14.28
N GLY A 138 27.63 13.18 13.89
CA GLY A 138 28.28 11.91 14.17
C GLY A 138 29.59 11.69 13.42
N PRO A 139 30.30 10.60 13.74
CA PRO A 139 31.61 10.29 13.13
C PRO A 139 31.53 9.96 11.62
N LEU A 140 30.33 9.74 11.08
CA LEU A 140 30.11 9.45 9.66
C LEU A 140 29.84 10.72 8.83
N HIS A 141 29.65 11.88 9.47
CA HIS A 141 29.32 13.16 8.84
C HIS A 141 30.58 13.98 8.55
N LEU A 142 30.69 14.51 7.34
CA LEU A 142 31.86 15.21 6.81
C LEU A 142 31.65 16.74 6.86
N PRO A 143 32.71 17.53 7.11
CA PRO A 143 32.63 19.00 7.23
C PRO A 143 32.63 19.70 5.86
N PHE A 144 31.97 19.11 4.87
CA PHE A 144 31.82 19.69 3.54
C PHE A 144 30.62 19.09 2.80
N LYS A 145 30.08 19.83 1.83
CA LYS A 145 29.04 19.38 0.90
C LYS A 145 29.56 19.06 -0.49
N LEU A 146 28.86 18.21 -1.22
CA LEU A 146 29.11 18.00 -2.64
C LEU A 146 28.30 18.99 -3.49
N SER A 147 28.76 19.19 -4.72
CA SER A 147 28.18 20.17 -5.65
C SER A 147 27.39 19.41 -6.72
N ASN A 148 26.11 19.72 -6.88
CA ASN A 148 25.24 19.04 -7.85
C ASN A 148 25.64 19.27 -9.31
N SER A 149 26.37 20.35 -9.61
CA SER A 149 26.95 20.62 -10.94
C SER A 149 28.21 19.80 -11.25
N GLY A 150 28.52 18.80 -10.42
CA GLY A 150 29.71 17.97 -10.48
C GLY A 150 30.63 18.18 -9.28
N ALA A 151 31.25 17.09 -8.83
CA ALA A 151 32.09 17.06 -7.65
C ALA A 151 33.40 16.32 -7.91
N ARG A 152 34.44 16.61 -7.12
CA ARG A 152 35.70 15.88 -7.14
C ARG A 152 35.93 15.29 -5.77
N VAL A 153 35.99 13.96 -5.67
CA VAL A 153 36.16 13.24 -4.42
C VAL A 153 37.47 12.48 -4.46
N ALA A 154 38.38 12.81 -3.55
CA ALA A 154 39.69 12.18 -3.43
C ALA A 154 39.84 11.46 -2.09
N LEU A 155 40.35 10.24 -2.14
CA LEU A 155 40.67 9.39 -0.99
C LEU A 155 42.19 9.32 -0.82
N TRP A 156 42.66 9.58 0.40
CA TRP A 156 44.08 9.65 0.76
C TRP A 156 44.44 8.57 1.78
N SER A 157 45.65 8.00 1.67
CA SER A 157 46.20 7.03 2.62
C SER A 157 46.88 7.71 3.83
N ALA A 158 47.33 6.91 4.80
CA ALA A 158 48.10 7.39 5.95
C ALA A 158 49.47 7.97 5.55
N SER A 159 50.03 7.56 4.41
CA SER A 159 51.25 8.14 3.82
C SER A 159 50.96 9.44 3.05
N CYS A 160 49.70 9.87 3.00
CA CYS A 160 49.22 11.04 2.25
C CYS A 160 49.47 10.90 0.74
N GLU A 161 49.41 9.66 0.27
CA GLU A 161 49.34 9.33 -1.15
C GLU A 161 47.87 9.21 -1.56
N LEU A 162 47.57 9.58 -2.81
CA LEU A 162 46.22 9.44 -3.36
C LEU A 162 45.90 7.95 -3.56
N ALA A 163 44.95 7.44 -2.79
CA ALA A 163 44.50 6.05 -2.83
C ALA A 163 43.44 5.85 -3.93
N ASP A 164 42.46 6.76 -4.03
CA ASP A 164 41.47 6.78 -5.11
C ASP A 164 41.04 8.22 -5.46
N LEU A 165 40.54 8.42 -6.68
CA LEU A 165 40.01 9.70 -7.14
C LEU A 165 38.85 9.49 -8.10
N VAL A 166 37.72 10.14 -7.82
CA VAL A 166 36.53 10.14 -8.68
C VAL A 166 36.15 11.58 -9.01
N ASN A 167 36.03 11.86 -10.30
CA ASN A 167 35.43 13.11 -10.80
C ASN A 167 33.97 12.80 -11.15
N VAL A 168 33.07 13.21 -10.26
CA VAL A 168 31.62 13.00 -10.39
C VAL A 168 31.09 14.05 -11.37
N PRO A 169 30.39 13.64 -12.45
CA PRO A 169 29.71 14.58 -13.34
C PRO A 169 28.52 15.23 -12.62
N GLU A 170 27.82 16.15 -13.29
CA GLU A 170 26.48 16.55 -12.86
C GLU A 170 25.56 15.33 -12.85
N LEU A 171 24.90 15.08 -11.72
CA LEU A 171 24.00 13.95 -11.54
C LEU A 171 22.55 14.44 -11.51
N PRO A 172 21.61 13.72 -12.13
CA PRO A 172 20.19 13.87 -11.84
C PRO A 172 19.92 13.61 -10.35
N ARG A 173 18.82 14.18 -9.82
CA ARG A 173 18.46 13.99 -8.40
C ARG A 173 18.29 12.51 -8.09
N SER A 174 18.80 12.10 -6.92
CA SER A 174 18.68 10.74 -6.41
C SER A 174 19.31 9.65 -7.29
N GLU A 175 20.18 10.01 -8.24
CA GLU A 175 21.01 9.08 -9.00
C GLU A 175 22.46 9.15 -8.49
N SER A 176 23.14 8.00 -8.44
CA SER A 176 24.51 7.90 -7.94
C SER A 176 25.53 7.74 -9.05
N TYR A 177 26.80 7.99 -8.75
CA TYR A 177 27.94 7.67 -9.58
C TYR A 177 28.66 6.47 -8.96
N ALA A 178 28.40 5.28 -9.50
CA ALA A 178 28.73 4.01 -8.89
C ALA A 178 29.73 3.20 -9.75
N ARG A 179 30.63 2.47 -9.08
CA ARG A 179 31.47 1.44 -9.72
C ARG A 179 30.68 0.14 -9.86
N LEU A 180 30.56 -0.35 -11.08
CA LEU A 180 29.85 -1.58 -11.42
C LEU A 180 30.83 -2.52 -12.14
N PRO A 181 31.36 -3.58 -11.51
CA PRO A 181 31.17 -4.03 -10.11
C PRO A 181 31.91 -3.22 -9.05
N ASP A 182 31.59 -3.45 -7.78
CA ASP A 182 32.16 -2.76 -6.62
C ASP A 182 33.68 -2.62 -6.68
N GLY A 183 34.16 -1.40 -6.43
CA GLY A 183 35.57 -1.03 -6.31
C GLY A 183 36.48 -1.29 -7.53
N THR A 184 35.97 -1.96 -8.56
CA THR A 184 36.75 -2.48 -9.70
C THR A 184 36.22 -2.00 -11.05
N GLY A 185 34.92 -1.78 -11.16
CA GLY A 185 34.28 -1.21 -12.34
C GLY A 185 34.68 0.25 -12.60
N GLU A 186 34.52 0.67 -13.86
CA GLU A 186 34.56 2.09 -14.20
C GLU A 186 33.33 2.79 -13.62
N PRO A 187 33.50 3.94 -12.93
CA PRO A 187 32.36 4.66 -12.36
C PRO A 187 31.41 5.14 -13.47
N SER A 188 30.12 4.90 -13.30
CA SER A 188 29.07 5.32 -14.24
C SER A 188 27.87 5.87 -13.49
N ILE A 189 27.09 6.72 -14.15
CA ILE A 189 25.84 7.22 -13.58
C ILE A 189 24.89 6.03 -13.47
N CYS A 190 24.45 5.75 -12.25
CA CYS A 190 23.47 4.74 -11.96
C CYS A 190 22.21 5.37 -11.38
N ARG A 191 21.09 5.09 -12.05
CA ARG A 191 19.76 5.51 -11.64
C ARG A 191 19.38 5.00 -10.24
N TYR A 192 19.84 3.80 -9.91
CA TYR A 192 19.45 3.08 -8.71
C TYR A 192 20.60 3.05 -7.72
N ALA A 193 20.52 3.91 -6.71
CA ALA A 193 21.55 3.94 -5.67
C ALA A 193 21.55 2.65 -4.85
N THR A 194 22.75 2.18 -4.50
CA THR A 194 22.97 0.93 -3.76
C THR A 194 23.74 1.09 -2.45
N PRO A 195 23.48 2.15 -1.65
CA PRO A 195 24.23 2.36 -0.42
C PRO A 195 24.02 1.20 0.55
N GLU A 196 25.12 0.82 1.20
CA GLU A 196 25.23 -0.33 2.12
C GLU A 196 24.97 -1.70 1.44
N ARG A 197 24.89 -1.74 0.10
CA ARG A 197 24.66 -2.95 -0.71
C ARG A 197 25.73 -3.07 -1.81
N GLU A 198 25.79 -4.24 -2.44
CA GLU A 198 26.62 -4.41 -3.63
C GLU A 198 25.97 -3.69 -4.82
N ASN A 199 26.74 -2.95 -5.61
CA ASN A 199 26.24 -2.24 -6.80
C ASN A 199 25.89 -3.22 -7.94
N GLY A 200 26.52 -4.40 -7.95
CA GLY A 200 26.33 -5.44 -8.97
C GLY A 200 27.08 -5.18 -10.29
N GLU A 201 26.82 -6.02 -11.29
CA GLU A 201 27.51 -5.96 -12.60
C GLU A 201 26.95 -4.89 -13.56
N THR A 202 25.72 -4.44 -13.31
CA THR A 202 24.99 -3.49 -14.17
C THR A 202 24.13 -2.57 -13.32
N CYS A 203 23.88 -1.35 -13.79
CA CYS A 203 22.93 -0.46 -13.13
C CYS A 203 21.51 -0.96 -13.35
N GLY A 204 20.98 -1.73 -12.40
CA GLY A 204 19.63 -2.26 -12.39
C GLY A 204 18.89 -1.86 -11.12
N PRO A 205 17.54 -1.94 -11.12
CA PRO A 205 16.76 -1.70 -9.92
C PRO A 205 17.24 -2.65 -8.81
N PRO A 206 17.38 -2.17 -7.56
CA PRO A 206 17.66 -3.07 -6.46
C PRO A 206 16.51 -4.07 -6.40
N ASP A 207 16.80 -5.31 -6.05
CA ASP A 207 15.73 -6.21 -5.65
C ASP A 207 14.94 -5.48 -4.57
N PRO A 208 13.62 -5.27 -4.77
CA PRO A 208 12.85 -4.58 -3.77
C PRO A 208 13.10 -5.32 -2.46
N PRO A 209 13.16 -4.61 -1.32
CA PRO A 209 12.95 -5.23 -0.04
C PRO A 209 11.47 -5.63 -0.04
N ASN A 210 11.17 -6.66 -0.83
CA ASN A 210 10.06 -7.53 -0.58
C ASN A 210 10.21 -7.88 0.89
N LEU A 211 9.06 -7.90 1.56
CA LEU A 211 8.97 -8.55 2.85
C LEU A 211 9.63 -9.91 2.69
N ASP A 212 10.90 -9.99 3.11
CA ASP A 212 11.73 -11.15 2.84
C ASP A 212 10.93 -12.31 3.41
N ASP A 213 10.83 -13.41 2.68
CA ASP A 213 10.10 -14.60 3.11
C ASP A 213 10.93 -15.33 4.20
N SER A 214 11.44 -14.53 5.14
CA SER A 214 12.10 -14.89 6.39
C SER A 214 11.17 -15.73 7.25
N ILE A 215 9.85 -15.59 7.05
CA ILE A 215 8.84 -16.43 7.68
C ILE A 215 8.55 -17.63 6.77
N ARG A 216 9.43 -18.63 6.84
CA ARG A 216 9.19 -19.96 6.25
C ARG A 216 8.63 -20.91 7.28
N PHE A 217 7.67 -21.74 6.89
CA PHE A 217 7.13 -22.81 7.73
C PHE A 217 7.67 -24.19 7.32
N ALA A 218 7.65 -25.14 8.25
CA ALA A 218 8.03 -26.52 7.95
C ALA A 218 7.10 -27.14 6.88
N PRO A 219 7.62 -27.97 5.96
CA PRO A 219 6.80 -28.63 4.95
C PRO A 219 5.79 -29.59 5.61
N PHE A 220 4.61 -29.69 5.01
CA PHE A 220 3.57 -30.63 5.40
C PHE A 220 3.51 -31.79 4.41
N GLN A 221 3.31 -33.00 4.93
CA GLN A 221 3.07 -34.18 4.11
C GLN A 221 1.58 -34.55 4.20
N TRP A 222 0.90 -34.54 3.07
CA TRP A 222 -0.51 -34.92 3.01
C TRP A 222 -0.71 -36.40 3.34
N PRO A 223 -1.77 -36.74 4.10
CA PRO A 223 -2.18 -38.13 4.24
C PRO A 223 -2.79 -38.63 2.93
N GLU A 224 -2.28 -39.73 2.41
CA GLU A 224 -2.77 -40.35 1.17
C GLU A 224 -3.63 -41.59 1.47
N PRO A 225 -4.89 -41.67 1.02
CA PRO A 225 -5.66 -40.63 0.32
C PRO A 225 -6.29 -39.60 1.28
N PHE A 226 -6.52 -38.37 0.81
CA PHE A 226 -7.31 -37.36 1.51
C PHE A 226 -8.60 -36.98 0.75
N PRO A 227 -9.77 -36.98 1.40
CA PRO A 227 -10.03 -37.51 2.74
C PRO A 227 -9.84 -39.03 2.80
N ALA A 228 -9.45 -39.54 3.97
CA ALA A 228 -9.29 -40.98 4.16
C ALA A 228 -10.64 -41.70 4.01
N ILE A 229 -10.60 -42.89 3.42
CA ILE A 229 -11.77 -43.77 3.31
C ILE A 229 -12.11 -44.33 4.70
N ALA A 230 -13.34 -44.12 5.18
CA ALA A 230 -13.76 -44.51 6.54
C ALA A 230 -14.22 -45.98 6.65
N GLY A 231 -14.64 -46.61 5.55
CA GLY A 231 -15.10 -47.99 5.52
C GLY A 231 -14.86 -48.67 4.18
N PRO A 232 -15.14 -49.98 4.06
CA PRO A 232 -14.74 -50.75 2.88
C PRO A 232 -15.62 -50.46 1.65
N LEU A 233 -16.77 -49.81 1.84
CA LEU A 233 -17.68 -49.39 0.78
C LEU A 233 -17.74 -47.85 0.69
N VAL A 234 -17.79 -47.33 -0.54
CA VAL A 234 -17.85 -45.90 -0.84
C VAL A 234 -18.97 -45.60 -1.84
N ILE A 235 -19.52 -44.40 -1.79
CA ILE A 235 -20.51 -43.94 -2.77
C ILE A 235 -19.74 -43.40 -3.97
N SER A 236 -19.86 -44.06 -5.13
CA SER A 236 -19.09 -43.74 -6.34
C SER A 236 -19.82 -42.75 -7.25
N GLU A 237 -21.13 -42.89 -7.41
CA GLU A 237 -21.94 -42.05 -8.32
C GLU A 237 -23.39 -41.93 -7.82
N LEU A 238 -24.01 -40.78 -8.04
CA LEU A 238 -25.41 -40.50 -7.72
C LEU A 238 -26.12 -39.84 -8.91
N SER A 239 -27.34 -40.27 -9.22
CA SER A 239 -28.24 -39.63 -10.18
C SER A 239 -29.61 -39.45 -9.55
N LEU A 240 -29.90 -38.24 -9.06
CA LEU A 240 -31.09 -37.98 -8.23
C LEU A 240 -32.14 -37.09 -8.90
N ARG A 241 -31.81 -36.39 -9.99
CA ARG A 241 -32.75 -35.51 -10.70
C ARG A 241 -32.64 -35.61 -12.23
N PRO A 242 -33.54 -36.34 -12.92
CA PRO A 242 -34.64 -37.13 -12.33
C PRO A 242 -34.11 -38.31 -11.49
N ALA A 243 -34.95 -38.82 -10.58
CA ALA A 243 -34.60 -39.93 -9.70
C ALA A 243 -34.13 -41.15 -10.51
N GLY A 244 -32.90 -41.59 -10.25
CA GLY A 244 -32.23 -42.64 -10.99
C GLY A 244 -31.63 -43.70 -10.05
N PHE A 245 -30.44 -43.45 -9.53
CA PHE A 245 -29.72 -44.41 -8.70
C PHE A 245 -28.70 -43.77 -7.75
N VAL A 246 -28.26 -44.55 -6.76
CA VAL A 246 -27.02 -44.32 -6.01
C VAL A 246 -26.14 -45.56 -6.17
N GLU A 247 -24.91 -45.38 -6.59
CA GLU A 247 -23.94 -46.45 -6.79
C GLU A 247 -22.97 -46.55 -5.63
N VAL A 248 -22.74 -47.79 -5.18
CA VAL A 248 -21.81 -48.12 -4.10
C VAL A 248 -20.74 -49.05 -4.64
N LEU A 249 -19.48 -48.72 -4.38
CA LEU A 249 -18.28 -49.44 -4.79
C LEU A 249 -17.59 -50.08 -3.58
N ASN A 250 -17.12 -51.32 -3.72
CA ASN A 250 -16.18 -51.90 -2.76
C ASN A 250 -14.75 -51.42 -3.06
N ALA A 251 -14.28 -50.46 -2.26
CA ALA A 251 -12.95 -49.88 -2.36
C ALA A 251 -11.88 -50.66 -1.56
N SER A 252 -12.26 -51.75 -0.88
CA SER A 252 -11.34 -52.54 -0.06
C SER A 252 -10.69 -53.68 -0.84
N GLY A 253 -9.63 -54.26 -0.25
CA GLY A 253 -8.95 -55.44 -0.79
C GLY A 253 -9.65 -56.78 -0.48
N ALA A 254 -10.83 -56.76 0.15
CA ALA A 254 -11.55 -57.97 0.55
C ALA A 254 -13.02 -57.92 0.07
N PRO A 255 -13.69 -59.08 -0.11
CA PRO A 255 -15.12 -59.10 -0.38
C PRO A 255 -15.94 -58.54 0.80
N VAL A 256 -17.03 -57.81 0.52
CA VAL A 256 -17.87 -57.15 1.53
C VAL A 256 -19.35 -57.48 1.29
N ALA A 257 -20.02 -57.99 2.32
CA ALA A 257 -21.47 -58.22 2.29
C ALA A 257 -22.25 -56.93 2.58
N LEU A 258 -23.37 -56.73 1.89
CA LEU A 258 -24.20 -55.52 2.03
C LEU A 258 -25.15 -55.55 3.24
N ASP A 259 -25.39 -56.72 3.84
CA ASP A 259 -26.35 -56.92 4.93
C ASP A 259 -26.01 -56.15 6.22
N GLY A 260 -24.75 -55.77 6.43
CA GLY A 260 -24.31 -54.90 7.53
C GLY A 260 -24.29 -53.40 7.22
N PHE A 261 -24.87 -52.95 6.10
CA PHE A 261 -24.85 -51.57 5.66
C PHE A 261 -26.25 -51.03 5.33
N ALA A 262 -26.45 -49.73 5.62
CA ALA A 262 -27.69 -49.02 5.30
C ALA A 262 -27.40 -47.75 4.47
N LEU A 263 -27.90 -47.70 3.24
CA LEU A 263 -27.79 -46.54 2.37
C LEU A 263 -29.02 -45.65 2.51
N ARG A 264 -28.83 -44.37 2.84
CA ARG A 264 -29.93 -43.43 3.12
C ARG A 264 -29.79 -42.11 2.37
N LEU A 265 -30.92 -41.54 1.99
CA LEU A 265 -31.06 -40.17 1.49
C LEU A 265 -31.82 -39.33 2.49
N ALA A 266 -31.31 -38.14 2.82
CA ALA A 266 -31.97 -37.22 3.73
C ALA A 266 -31.81 -35.78 3.27
N ALA A 267 -32.81 -34.93 3.52
CA ALA A 267 -32.62 -33.49 3.42
C ALA A 267 -31.67 -32.98 4.51
N LEU A 268 -30.89 -31.96 4.19
CA LEU A 268 -29.97 -31.30 5.14
C LEU A 268 -30.18 -29.80 5.00
N SER A 269 -30.70 -29.12 6.02
CA SER A 269 -30.83 -27.65 5.99
C SER A 269 -29.69 -26.96 6.75
N PRO A 270 -29.35 -25.70 6.40
CA PRO A 270 -28.33 -24.95 7.13
C PRO A 270 -28.57 -24.90 8.64
N GLY A 271 -27.51 -25.14 9.42
CA GLY A 271 -27.54 -25.08 10.88
C GLY A 271 -28.06 -26.34 11.58
N GLN A 272 -28.49 -27.36 10.83
CA GLN A 272 -28.84 -28.68 11.35
C GLN A 272 -27.59 -29.57 11.44
N ALA A 273 -27.53 -30.40 12.48
CA ALA A 273 -26.54 -31.46 12.53
C ALA A 273 -26.81 -32.48 11.41
N PRO A 274 -25.76 -33.15 10.89
CA PRO A 274 -25.93 -34.21 9.91
C PRO A 274 -26.94 -35.26 10.40
N PRO A 275 -27.81 -35.77 9.50
CA PRO A 275 -28.78 -36.83 9.83
C PRO A 275 -28.05 -38.06 10.39
N GLY A 276 -28.59 -38.63 11.47
CA GLY A 276 -28.04 -39.86 12.07
C GLY A 276 -28.42 -41.13 11.30
N ALA A 277 -27.97 -42.29 11.80
CA ALA A 277 -28.14 -43.61 11.16
C ALA A 277 -29.59 -44.02 10.86
N ASP A 278 -30.57 -43.43 11.55
CA ASP A 278 -31.99 -43.73 11.38
C ASP A 278 -32.77 -42.65 10.60
N ALA A 279 -32.12 -41.55 10.23
CA ALA A 279 -32.77 -40.40 9.60
C ALA A 279 -32.80 -40.50 8.06
N GLY A 280 -33.86 -39.98 7.46
CA GLY A 280 -34.07 -40.01 6.02
C GLY A 280 -34.66 -41.32 5.49
N VAL A 281 -34.74 -41.41 4.17
CA VAL A 281 -35.30 -42.54 3.42
C VAL A 281 -34.24 -43.63 3.24
N LEU A 282 -34.57 -44.85 3.67
CA LEU A 282 -33.74 -46.04 3.45
C LEU A 282 -33.90 -46.52 2.00
N LEU A 283 -32.78 -46.63 1.28
CA LEU A 283 -32.75 -47.21 -0.06
C LEU A 283 -32.59 -48.73 0.03
N ALA A 284 -33.49 -49.47 -0.63
CA ALA A 284 -33.47 -50.92 -0.60
C ALA A 284 -32.37 -51.47 -1.51
N TRP A 285 -31.47 -52.29 -0.95
CA TRP A 285 -30.52 -53.06 -1.75
C TRP A 285 -31.25 -53.93 -2.79
N PRO A 286 -30.77 -54.01 -4.04
CA PRO A 286 -31.36 -54.89 -5.06
C PRO A 286 -31.44 -56.36 -4.61
N ASP A 287 -30.42 -56.83 -3.89
CA ASP A 287 -30.41 -58.07 -3.13
C ASP A 287 -29.47 -57.90 -1.92
N ALA A 288 -30.01 -57.98 -0.71
CA ALA A 288 -29.26 -57.76 0.54
C ALA A 288 -28.24 -58.88 0.86
N SER A 289 -28.33 -60.04 0.18
CA SER A 289 -27.38 -61.14 0.34
C SER A 289 -26.14 -61.02 -0.55
N VAL A 290 -26.07 -59.98 -1.39
CA VAL A 290 -24.94 -59.73 -2.29
C VAL A 290 -23.67 -59.43 -1.50
N THR A 291 -22.59 -60.07 -1.92
CA THR A 291 -21.23 -59.78 -1.48
C THR A 291 -20.46 -59.19 -2.66
N LEU A 292 -20.00 -57.95 -2.53
CA LEU A 292 -19.20 -57.27 -3.55
C LEU A 292 -17.74 -57.70 -3.44
N ALA A 293 -17.15 -58.22 -4.51
CA ALA A 293 -15.71 -58.43 -4.63
C ALA A 293 -14.95 -57.08 -4.63
N PRO A 294 -13.63 -57.07 -4.36
CA PRO A 294 -12.80 -55.86 -4.51
C PRO A 294 -12.98 -55.21 -5.89
N GLY A 295 -13.34 -53.92 -5.92
CA GLY A 295 -13.61 -53.16 -7.14
C GLY A 295 -14.97 -53.40 -7.79
N GLU A 296 -15.80 -54.30 -7.24
CA GLU A 296 -17.17 -54.51 -7.68
C GLU A 296 -18.10 -53.41 -7.13
N ARG A 297 -19.14 -53.08 -7.90
CA ARG A 297 -20.09 -52.01 -7.61
C ARG A 297 -21.53 -52.48 -7.76
N VAL A 298 -22.45 -51.80 -7.08
CA VAL A 298 -23.89 -52.03 -7.16
C VAL A 298 -24.61 -50.70 -7.32
N SER A 299 -25.51 -50.62 -8.30
CA SER A 299 -26.39 -49.47 -8.49
C SER A 299 -27.73 -49.73 -7.79
N VAL A 300 -28.05 -48.91 -6.79
CA VAL A 300 -29.29 -48.97 -6.02
C VAL A 300 -30.31 -48.02 -6.66
N PRO A 301 -31.45 -48.51 -7.17
CA PRO A 301 -32.44 -47.67 -7.83
C PRO A 301 -33.09 -46.69 -6.85
N VAL A 302 -33.31 -45.45 -7.30
CA VAL A 302 -33.98 -44.39 -6.53
C VAL A 302 -35.24 -43.96 -7.28
N GLY A 303 -36.39 -44.04 -6.62
CA GLY A 303 -37.67 -43.58 -7.16
C GLY A 303 -38.00 -42.14 -6.77
N ALA A 304 -39.09 -41.61 -7.35
CA ALA A 304 -39.56 -40.25 -7.07
C ALA A 304 -40.07 -40.06 -5.64
N SER A 305 -40.53 -41.14 -4.98
CA SER A 305 -40.93 -41.09 -3.56
C SER A 305 -39.74 -40.87 -2.63
N GLU A 306 -38.59 -41.41 -2.98
CA GLU A 306 -37.36 -41.38 -2.21
C GLU A 306 -36.68 -40.01 -2.29
N THR A 307 -36.91 -39.23 -3.35
CA THR A 307 -36.40 -37.85 -3.49
C THR A 307 -37.43 -36.77 -3.15
N ALA A 308 -38.65 -37.13 -2.74
CA ALA A 308 -39.74 -36.18 -2.52
C ALA A 308 -39.42 -35.09 -1.48
N GLU A 309 -38.67 -35.43 -0.42
CA GLU A 309 -38.22 -34.47 0.59
C GLU A 309 -37.14 -33.52 0.05
N LEU A 310 -36.27 -34.02 -0.84
CA LEU A 310 -35.23 -33.22 -1.50
C LEU A 310 -35.84 -32.20 -2.48
N GLU A 311 -36.87 -32.59 -3.24
CA GLU A 311 -37.60 -31.70 -4.15
C GLU A 311 -38.34 -30.56 -3.42
N ALA A 312 -38.59 -30.70 -2.10
CA ALA A 312 -39.16 -29.62 -1.29
C ALA A 312 -38.12 -28.56 -0.88
N SER A 313 -36.82 -28.88 -0.97
CA SER A 313 -35.74 -27.93 -0.75
C SER A 313 -35.58 -27.02 -1.99
N PRO A 314 -35.56 -25.69 -1.82
CA PRO A 314 -35.35 -24.75 -2.93
C PRO A 314 -34.07 -25.02 -3.74
N ASP A 315 -33.03 -25.51 -3.07
CA ASP A 315 -31.74 -25.82 -3.66
C ASP A 315 -31.55 -27.32 -3.91
N PHE A 316 -32.58 -28.17 -3.77
CA PHE A 316 -32.43 -29.64 -3.82
C PHE A 316 -31.29 -30.15 -2.90
N GLU A 317 -31.19 -29.57 -1.70
CA GLU A 317 -30.09 -29.83 -0.76
C GLU A 317 -30.34 -31.11 0.06
N GLY A 318 -29.32 -31.95 0.16
CA GLY A 318 -29.40 -33.18 0.94
C GLY A 318 -28.06 -33.88 1.10
N VAL A 319 -28.15 -35.09 1.64
CA VAL A 319 -27.02 -35.96 1.90
C VAL A 319 -27.37 -37.41 1.56
N ALA A 320 -26.43 -38.09 0.91
CA ALA A 320 -26.42 -39.54 0.79
C ALA A 320 -25.42 -40.09 1.80
N THR A 321 -25.86 -41.00 2.66
CA THR A 321 -25.00 -41.59 3.70
C THR A 321 -25.06 -43.11 3.64
N LEU A 322 -23.90 -43.74 3.65
CA LEU A 322 -23.74 -45.18 3.75
C LEU A 322 -23.33 -45.54 5.18
N TRP A 323 -24.27 -46.01 5.97
CA TRP A 323 -24.06 -46.38 7.37
C TRP A 323 -23.58 -47.82 7.51
N ARG A 324 -22.82 -48.05 8.57
CA ARG A 324 -22.38 -49.36 9.02
C ARG A 324 -23.16 -49.72 10.28
N GLU A 325 -23.70 -50.93 10.36
CA GLU A 325 -24.40 -51.36 11.57
C GLU A 325 -23.45 -51.54 12.77
N ASP A 326 -22.17 -51.80 12.52
CA ASP A 326 -21.14 -52.05 13.54
C ASP A 326 -20.39 -50.79 14.00
N SER A 327 -20.68 -49.62 13.42
CA SER A 327 -19.93 -48.38 13.66
C SER A 327 -20.86 -47.17 13.80
N PRO A 328 -20.59 -46.28 14.78
CA PRO A 328 -21.32 -45.01 14.89
C PRO A 328 -20.91 -44.00 13.80
N GLU A 329 -19.85 -44.26 13.05
CA GLU A 329 -19.43 -43.46 11.89
C GLU A 329 -19.86 -44.13 10.58
N PRO A 330 -20.35 -43.35 9.59
CA PRO A 330 -20.72 -43.90 8.29
C PRO A 330 -19.48 -44.38 7.52
N SER A 331 -19.67 -45.40 6.67
CA SER A 331 -18.67 -45.87 5.70
C SER A 331 -18.30 -44.76 4.72
N ASP A 332 -19.30 -44.01 4.24
CA ASP A 332 -19.13 -42.86 3.35
C ASP A 332 -20.33 -41.91 3.41
N ARG A 333 -20.10 -40.66 3.02
CA ARG A 333 -21.11 -39.58 2.98
C ARG A 333 -20.81 -38.61 1.83
N ILE A 334 -21.85 -38.26 1.06
CA ILE A 334 -21.79 -37.22 0.03
C ILE A 334 -22.91 -36.21 0.28
N ASP A 335 -22.51 -34.98 0.63
CA ASP A 335 -23.41 -33.82 0.71
C ASP A 335 -23.55 -33.20 -0.68
N PHE A 336 -24.76 -32.80 -1.06
CA PHE A 336 -25.05 -32.22 -2.36
C PHE A 336 -26.10 -31.11 -2.27
N MET A 337 -26.07 -30.19 -3.22
CA MET A 337 -27.10 -29.16 -3.42
C MET A 337 -27.04 -28.62 -4.85
N ALA A 338 -27.96 -27.73 -5.21
CA ALA A 338 -28.06 -27.08 -6.51
C ALA A 338 -27.91 -28.07 -7.68
N TRP A 339 -28.69 -29.15 -7.66
CA TRP A 339 -28.54 -30.28 -8.58
C TRP A 339 -29.01 -29.94 -10.01
N PRO A 340 -28.13 -29.94 -11.03
CA PRO A 340 -28.52 -29.69 -12.42
C PRO A 340 -29.34 -30.84 -13.00
N GLU A 341 -30.43 -30.52 -13.69
CA GLU A 341 -31.31 -31.54 -14.28
C GLU A 341 -30.56 -32.43 -15.28
N GLY A 342 -30.68 -33.75 -15.12
CA GLY A 342 -30.05 -34.75 -15.98
C GLY A 342 -28.59 -35.08 -15.66
N ALA A 343 -27.97 -34.38 -14.71
CA ALA A 343 -26.59 -34.61 -14.29
C ALA A 343 -26.48 -35.73 -13.25
N SER A 344 -25.33 -36.39 -13.21
CA SER A 344 -24.92 -37.26 -12.09
C SER A 344 -23.79 -36.61 -11.29
N LEU A 345 -23.70 -36.93 -10.00
CA LEU A 345 -22.59 -36.53 -9.13
C LEU A 345 -21.68 -37.74 -8.93
N ALA A 346 -20.47 -37.72 -9.48
CA ALA A 346 -19.56 -38.86 -9.49
C ALA A 346 -18.19 -38.52 -8.89
N ARG A 347 -17.60 -39.48 -8.16
CA ARG A 347 -16.20 -39.40 -7.71
C ARG A 347 -15.27 -39.75 -8.85
N VAL A 348 -14.23 -38.95 -9.07
CA VAL A 348 -13.20 -39.22 -10.09
C VAL A 348 -11.82 -38.99 -9.47
N PRO A 349 -11.04 -40.05 -9.17
CA PRO A 349 -11.34 -41.48 -9.34
C PRO A 349 -12.43 -42.02 -8.37
N ASP A 350 -13.08 -43.13 -8.72
CA ASP A 350 -14.33 -43.63 -8.10
C ASP A 350 -14.34 -43.80 -6.57
N ALA A 351 -13.18 -44.04 -5.94
CA ALA A 351 -13.09 -44.30 -4.51
C ALA A 351 -12.53 -43.14 -3.68
N THR A 352 -11.58 -42.39 -4.22
CA THR A 352 -10.81 -41.37 -3.48
C THR A 352 -10.99 -39.96 -4.04
N GLY A 353 -11.54 -39.84 -5.25
CA GLY A 353 -11.73 -38.56 -5.91
C GLY A 353 -12.79 -37.69 -5.24
N ALA A 354 -12.65 -36.38 -5.45
CA ALA A 354 -13.70 -35.42 -5.11
C ALA A 354 -14.92 -35.64 -6.03
N PRO A 355 -16.16 -35.63 -5.48
CA PRO A 355 -17.38 -35.63 -6.26
C PRO A 355 -17.46 -34.41 -7.20
N ARG A 356 -17.91 -34.64 -8.44
CA ARG A 356 -18.14 -33.59 -9.45
C ARG A 356 -19.39 -33.91 -10.28
N PHE A 357 -20.08 -32.89 -10.77
CA PHE A 357 -21.22 -33.11 -11.66
C PHE A 357 -20.77 -33.48 -13.06
N CYS A 358 -21.21 -34.63 -13.55
CA CYS A 358 -20.98 -35.16 -14.89
C CYS A 358 -22.21 -34.92 -15.77
N ALA A 359 -21.99 -34.63 -17.05
CA ALA A 359 -23.05 -34.38 -18.02
C ALA A 359 -23.95 -35.61 -18.30
N ALA A 360 -23.47 -36.81 -17.99
CA ALA A 360 -24.22 -38.06 -18.14
C ALA A 360 -23.78 -39.06 -17.06
N ALA A 361 -24.74 -39.86 -16.60
CA ALA A 361 -24.49 -40.91 -15.63
C ALA A 361 -23.82 -42.15 -16.25
N SER A 362 -23.02 -42.88 -15.47
CA SER A 362 -22.27 -44.06 -15.91
C SER A 362 -22.50 -45.31 -15.03
N PRO A 363 -23.76 -45.73 -14.78
CA PRO A 363 -24.06 -46.84 -13.88
C PRO A 363 -23.36 -48.13 -14.31
N GLY A 364 -22.67 -48.78 -13.37
CA GLY A 364 -21.95 -50.03 -13.59
C GLY A 364 -20.60 -49.88 -14.28
N ALA A 365 -20.15 -48.66 -14.60
CA ALA A 365 -18.87 -48.38 -15.24
C ALA A 365 -18.01 -47.45 -14.37
N ALA A 366 -16.70 -47.42 -14.63
CA ALA A 366 -15.79 -46.51 -13.94
C ALA A 366 -16.03 -45.04 -14.35
N ASN A 367 -15.84 -44.10 -13.42
CA ASN A 367 -16.15 -42.68 -13.64
C ASN A 367 -15.02 -41.91 -14.33
N GLU A 368 -13.94 -42.56 -14.77
CA GLU A 368 -12.80 -41.93 -15.46
C GLU A 368 -13.22 -41.19 -16.75
N GLY A 369 -14.34 -41.60 -17.35
CA GLY A 369 -14.93 -40.96 -18.53
C GLY A 369 -15.87 -39.78 -18.23
N CYS A 370 -16.00 -39.35 -16.97
CA CYS A 370 -16.87 -38.24 -16.57
C CYS A 370 -16.51 -36.94 -17.30
N ALA A 371 -17.39 -36.49 -18.19
CA ALA A 371 -17.35 -35.14 -18.75
C ALA A 371 -17.98 -34.17 -17.74
N GLN A 372 -17.14 -33.52 -16.93
CA GLN A 372 -17.59 -32.56 -15.91
C GLN A 372 -18.40 -31.42 -16.54
N LEU A 373 -19.48 -31.01 -15.89
CA LEU A 373 -20.24 -29.84 -16.30
C LEU A 373 -19.41 -28.56 -16.18
N PRO A 374 -19.54 -27.62 -17.13
CA PRO A 374 -18.82 -26.35 -17.07
C PRO A 374 -19.27 -25.48 -15.89
N GLY A 375 -20.55 -25.54 -15.51
CA GLY A 375 -21.13 -24.75 -14.41
C GLY A 375 -22.52 -25.25 -14.01
N ARG A 376 -23.07 -24.69 -12.93
CA ARG A 376 -24.45 -24.87 -12.44
C ARG A 376 -24.95 -23.58 -11.82
N GLU A 377 -26.25 -23.39 -11.67
CA GLU A 377 -26.79 -22.20 -10.99
C GLU A 377 -26.74 -22.35 -9.47
N LEU A 378 -26.05 -21.43 -8.78
CA LEU A 378 -26.03 -21.34 -7.33
C LEU A 378 -26.95 -20.22 -6.84
N ALA A 379 -28.27 -20.39 -7.05
CA ALA A 379 -29.26 -19.35 -6.82
C ALA A 379 -29.26 -18.78 -5.38
N SER A 380 -28.98 -19.60 -4.35
CA SER A 380 -28.84 -19.15 -2.96
C SER A 380 -27.49 -18.48 -2.63
N GLY A 381 -26.55 -18.48 -3.58
CA GLY A 381 -25.19 -18.00 -3.41
C GLY A 381 -24.40 -18.83 -2.40
N ARG A 382 -24.65 -20.14 -2.34
CA ARG A 382 -23.98 -21.07 -1.42
C ARG A 382 -23.74 -22.41 -2.09
N ALA A 383 -22.66 -23.08 -1.69
CA ALA A 383 -22.43 -24.49 -1.97
C ALA A 383 -21.93 -25.24 -0.72
N HIS A 384 -22.15 -26.55 -0.64
CA HIS A 384 -21.45 -27.43 0.30
C HIS A 384 -20.05 -27.80 -0.19
N ARG A 385 -19.90 -27.92 -1.52
CA ARG A 385 -18.70 -28.37 -2.22
C ARG A 385 -18.61 -27.67 -3.57
N LEU A 386 -17.40 -27.53 -4.09
CA LEU A 386 -17.14 -27.12 -5.47
C LEU A 386 -17.17 -28.38 -6.36
N GLU A 387 -18.19 -28.50 -7.20
CA GLU A 387 -18.52 -29.71 -7.95
C GLU A 387 -18.54 -29.48 -9.48
N THR A 388 -18.46 -28.22 -9.92
CA THR A 388 -18.28 -27.81 -11.32
C THR A 388 -17.03 -26.96 -11.51
N ALA A 389 -16.58 -26.76 -12.76
CA ALA A 389 -15.43 -25.90 -13.04
C ALA A 389 -15.68 -24.42 -12.74
N ALA A 390 -16.93 -23.96 -12.82
CA ALA A 390 -17.30 -22.55 -12.59
C ALA A 390 -17.74 -22.22 -11.16
N ASP A 391 -18.02 -23.21 -10.30
CA ASP A 391 -18.57 -22.98 -8.95
C ASP A 391 -17.73 -21.97 -8.13
N PHE A 392 -16.40 -22.06 -8.18
CA PHE A 392 -15.53 -21.14 -7.45
C PHE A 392 -15.67 -19.71 -7.97
N ALA A 393 -15.63 -19.54 -9.30
CA ALA A 393 -15.75 -18.23 -9.94
C ALA A 393 -17.13 -17.60 -9.72
N GLU A 394 -18.20 -18.40 -9.72
CA GLU A 394 -19.57 -17.93 -9.45
C GLU A 394 -19.75 -17.49 -7.99
N LEU A 395 -19.22 -18.25 -7.02
CA LEU A 395 -19.24 -17.84 -5.63
C LEU A 395 -18.29 -16.65 -5.38
N ALA A 396 -17.17 -16.58 -6.08
CA ALA A 396 -16.24 -15.47 -6.01
C ALA A 396 -16.72 -14.23 -6.77
N GLU A 397 -17.81 -14.30 -7.53
CA GLU A 397 -18.37 -13.15 -8.25
C GLU A 397 -18.75 -12.05 -7.26
N GLY A 398 -18.14 -10.87 -7.41
CA GLY A 398 -18.20 -9.77 -6.44
C GLY A 398 -17.25 -9.90 -5.24
N GLY A 399 -16.26 -10.79 -5.32
CA GLY A 399 -15.28 -11.12 -4.29
C GLY A 399 -14.18 -10.08 -4.05
N THR A 400 -13.57 -10.23 -2.88
CA THR A 400 -12.71 -9.30 -2.14
C THR A 400 -11.60 -8.63 -2.95
N ALA A 401 -11.34 -7.34 -2.68
CA ALA A 401 -10.10 -6.59 -2.96
C ALA A 401 -9.47 -6.82 -4.36
N VAL A 402 -9.47 -5.77 -5.19
CA VAL A 402 -8.51 -5.57 -6.30
C VAL A 402 -7.97 -6.86 -6.95
N GLY A 403 -8.86 -7.63 -7.60
CA GLY A 403 -8.43 -8.72 -8.48
C GLY A 403 -8.15 -10.09 -7.86
N GLU A 404 -8.42 -10.33 -6.57
CA GLU A 404 -8.36 -11.67 -5.98
C GLU A 404 -9.74 -12.36 -5.98
N LEU A 405 -9.80 -13.64 -6.36
CA LEU A 405 -11.06 -14.41 -6.32
C LEU A 405 -11.21 -15.06 -4.94
N GLY A 406 -12.12 -14.54 -4.13
CA GLY A 406 -12.37 -15.00 -2.77
C GLY A 406 -13.74 -15.66 -2.58
N VAL A 407 -13.79 -16.84 -1.96
CA VAL A 407 -15.03 -17.53 -1.52
C VAL A 407 -15.02 -17.65 0.00
N LYS A 408 -16.00 -17.04 0.67
CA LYS A 408 -16.10 -17.13 2.14
C LYS A 408 -16.56 -18.52 2.55
N PHE A 409 -16.17 -18.98 3.72
CA PHE A 409 -16.73 -20.20 4.29
C PHE A 409 -17.11 -20.05 5.76
N VAL A 410 -18.08 -20.86 6.18
CA VAL A 410 -18.47 -21.10 7.57
C VAL A 410 -18.29 -22.59 7.86
N VAL A 411 -17.53 -22.92 8.90
CA VAL A 411 -17.51 -24.25 9.49
C VAL A 411 -18.38 -24.21 10.75
N ASP A 412 -19.54 -24.88 10.73
CA ASP A 412 -20.42 -24.97 11.90
C ASP A 412 -20.01 -26.17 12.77
N MET A 413 -19.29 -25.88 13.85
CA MET A 413 -18.78 -26.93 14.76
C MET A 413 -19.91 -27.64 15.52
N ALA A 414 -21.06 -26.98 15.72
CA ALA A 414 -22.22 -27.62 16.34
C ALA A 414 -22.95 -28.56 15.37
N ALA A 415 -22.72 -28.40 14.06
CA ALA A 415 -23.22 -29.26 13.00
C ALA A 415 -22.13 -30.21 12.47
N ASN A 416 -21.26 -30.72 13.35
CA ASN A 416 -20.20 -31.68 13.01
C ASN A 416 -19.26 -31.18 11.88
N ASP A 417 -18.80 -29.94 11.99
CA ASP A 417 -17.93 -29.26 11.04
C ASP A 417 -18.52 -29.17 9.62
N THR A 418 -19.84 -29.06 9.51
CA THR A 418 -20.50 -28.83 8.21
C THR A 418 -19.99 -27.51 7.61
N VAL A 419 -19.56 -27.59 6.35
CA VAL A 419 -19.02 -26.46 5.60
C VAL A 419 -20.10 -25.83 4.74
N HIS A 420 -20.13 -24.50 4.73
CA HIS A 420 -20.88 -23.70 3.80
C HIS A 420 -19.93 -22.75 3.07
N LEU A 421 -19.77 -22.92 1.77
CA LEU A 421 -19.06 -21.99 0.88
C LEU A 421 -20.05 -20.93 0.42
N LEU A 422 -19.69 -19.65 0.53
CA LEU A 422 -20.61 -18.52 0.41
C LEU A 422 -20.16 -17.55 -0.67
N SER A 423 -21.13 -17.12 -1.47
CA SER A 423 -20.96 -16.04 -2.43
C SER A 423 -20.62 -14.76 -1.70
N THR A 424 -19.56 -14.09 -2.13
CA THR A 424 -19.13 -12.80 -1.56
C THR A 424 -20.11 -11.68 -1.86
N ARG A 425 -20.70 -11.66 -3.06
CA ARG A 425 -21.74 -10.72 -3.46
C ARG A 425 -23.05 -10.91 -2.70
N LYS A 426 -23.51 -12.15 -2.55
CA LYS A 426 -24.79 -12.43 -1.89
C LYS A 426 -24.69 -12.40 -0.37
N TRP A 427 -23.59 -12.91 0.18
CA TRP A 427 -23.30 -12.98 1.61
C TRP A 427 -22.08 -12.12 1.95
N ALA A 428 -22.29 -10.80 1.92
CA ALA A 428 -21.24 -9.81 2.20
C ALA A 428 -20.60 -9.97 3.59
N LEU A 429 -21.30 -10.52 4.59
CA LEU A 429 -20.74 -10.85 5.91
C LEU A 429 -21.17 -12.26 6.32
N HIS A 430 -20.31 -13.02 7.03
CA HIS A 430 -20.74 -14.31 7.61
C HIS A 430 -21.95 -14.15 8.53
N TYR A 431 -22.08 -13.00 9.19
CA TYR A 431 -23.21 -12.67 10.06
C TYR A 431 -24.56 -12.70 9.33
N THR A 432 -24.66 -12.16 8.10
CA THR A 432 -25.95 -12.16 7.37
C THR A 432 -26.37 -13.58 7.04
N PHE A 433 -25.43 -14.41 6.57
CA PHE A 433 -25.69 -15.82 6.32
C PHE A 433 -26.14 -16.55 7.60
N VAL A 434 -25.40 -16.41 8.71
CA VAL A 434 -25.74 -17.07 9.97
C VAL A 434 -27.11 -16.59 10.48
N ARG A 435 -27.38 -15.28 10.43
CA ARG A 435 -28.67 -14.70 10.86
C ARG A 435 -29.84 -15.27 10.04
N GLU A 436 -29.75 -15.17 8.73
CA GLU A 436 -30.89 -15.43 7.85
C GLU A 436 -31.04 -16.92 7.53
N GLN A 437 -29.94 -17.64 7.31
CA GLN A 437 -29.98 -19.03 6.87
C GLN A 437 -29.89 -20.03 8.01
N ILE A 438 -29.11 -19.76 9.06
CA ILE A 438 -28.96 -20.67 10.19
C ILE A 438 -29.96 -20.35 11.32
N ARG A 439 -30.06 -19.07 11.73
CA ARG A 439 -30.97 -18.64 12.80
C ARG A 439 -32.39 -18.36 12.32
N LYS A 440 -32.60 -18.30 10.99
CA LYS A 440 -33.90 -18.01 10.34
C LYS A 440 -34.53 -16.69 10.80
N GLU A 441 -33.68 -15.71 11.11
CA GLU A 441 -34.12 -14.36 11.46
C GLU A 441 -34.40 -13.53 10.19
N PRO A 442 -35.30 -12.53 10.23
CA PRO A 442 -35.59 -11.69 9.07
C PRO A 442 -34.37 -10.91 8.56
N HIS A 443 -34.34 -10.70 7.24
CA HIS A 443 -33.39 -9.79 6.59
C HIS A 443 -33.56 -8.36 7.11
N LEU A 444 -32.45 -7.65 7.30
CA LEU A 444 -32.42 -6.24 7.70
C LEU A 444 -31.92 -5.40 6.53
N ASP A 445 -32.74 -4.45 6.09
CA ASP A 445 -32.36 -3.49 5.05
C ASP A 445 -31.41 -2.44 5.63
N ARG A 446 -30.14 -2.52 5.24
CA ARG A 446 -29.09 -1.60 5.70
C ARG A 446 -29.21 -0.19 5.11
N CYS A 447 -30.09 0.03 4.12
CA CYS A 447 -30.40 1.36 3.61
C CYS A 447 -31.37 2.12 4.53
N ASP A 448 -32.12 1.40 5.37
CA ASP A 448 -32.98 1.99 6.38
C ASP A 448 -32.19 2.25 7.68
N PRO A 449 -32.13 3.50 8.18
CA PRO A 449 -31.31 3.83 9.35
C PRO A 449 -31.63 3.05 10.63
N ALA A 450 -32.91 2.68 10.85
CA ALA A 450 -33.31 1.95 12.04
C ALA A 450 -32.88 0.48 11.98
N GLN A 451 -33.10 -0.16 10.83
CA GLN A 451 -32.63 -1.52 10.58
C GLN A 451 -31.10 -1.59 10.51
N ALA A 452 -30.42 -0.58 9.98
CA ALA A 452 -28.96 -0.48 10.01
C ALA A 452 -28.43 -0.42 11.46
N ALA A 453 -29.08 0.33 12.35
CA ALA A 453 -28.72 0.37 13.77
C ALA A 453 -28.89 -1.00 14.45
N GLU A 454 -30.02 -1.69 14.21
CA GLU A 454 -30.25 -3.05 14.72
C GLU A 454 -29.21 -4.04 14.18
N PHE A 455 -28.93 -3.95 12.88
CA PHE A 455 -27.92 -4.75 12.20
C PHE A 455 -26.54 -4.59 12.86
N ASN A 456 -26.11 -3.35 13.10
CA ASN A 456 -24.82 -3.04 13.71
C ASN A 456 -24.68 -3.60 15.13
N VAL A 457 -25.75 -3.58 15.93
CA VAL A 457 -25.74 -4.19 17.27
C VAL A 457 -25.57 -5.70 17.17
N GLY A 458 -26.40 -6.37 16.36
CA GLY A 458 -26.34 -7.83 16.22
C GLY A 458 -25.03 -8.32 15.60
N TRP A 459 -24.52 -7.59 14.60
CA TRP A 459 -23.22 -7.86 13.98
C TRP A 459 -22.06 -7.65 14.96
N GLY A 460 -22.12 -6.63 15.82
CA GLY A 460 -21.14 -6.41 16.88
C GLY A 460 -21.11 -7.56 17.89
N VAL A 461 -22.28 -8.04 18.33
CA VAL A 461 -22.38 -9.20 19.25
C VAL A 461 -21.86 -10.48 18.59
N PHE A 462 -22.21 -10.72 17.33
CA PHE A 462 -21.69 -11.85 16.56
C PHE A 462 -20.16 -11.80 16.48
N SER A 463 -19.60 -10.64 16.14
CA SER A 463 -18.14 -10.46 16.01
C SER A 463 -17.41 -10.70 17.33
N GLN A 464 -17.95 -10.19 18.45
CA GLN A 464 -17.40 -10.43 19.77
C GLN A 464 -17.37 -11.91 20.16
N THR A 465 -18.34 -12.70 19.67
CA THR A 465 -18.48 -14.11 20.04
C THR A 465 -17.70 -15.03 19.10
N GLU A 466 -17.78 -14.78 17.79
CA GLU A 466 -17.29 -15.70 16.77
C GLU A 466 -15.96 -15.27 16.15
N TYR A 467 -15.52 -14.02 16.35
CA TYR A 467 -14.21 -13.52 15.92
C TYR A 467 -13.30 -13.13 17.09
N PHE A 468 -13.79 -12.49 18.16
CA PHE A 468 -12.88 -11.86 19.17
C PHE A 468 -12.65 -12.67 20.45
N ARG A 469 -12.99 -13.96 20.45
CA ARG A 469 -12.71 -14.90 21.57
C ARG A 469 -12.15 -16.18 21.02
N SER A 470 -11.20 -16.85 21.64
CA SER A 470 -10.80 -18.20 21.19
C SER A 470 -11.76 -19.29 21.71
N GLU A 471 -12.38 -19.09 22.87
CA GLU A 471 -13.27 -20.06 23.50
C GLU A 471 -14.77 -19.75 23.26
N GLY A 472 -15.58 -20.81 23.21
CA GLY A 472 -17.04 -20.70 23.15
C GLY A 472 -17.62 -20.33 21.78
N ARG A 473 -16.79 -20.30 20.72
CA ARG A 473 -17.25 -20.14 19.34
C ARG A 473 -18.12 -21.31 18.91
N ARG A 474 -19.09 -21.04 18.03
CA ARG A 474 -19.78 -22.08 17.26
C ARG A 474 -19.19 -22.21 15.86
N TYR A 475 -18.74 -21.10 15.29
CA TYR A 475 -18.31 -21.07 13.90
C TYR A 475 -16.80 -20.82 13.77
N LEU A 476 -16.17 -21.51 12.83
CA LEU A 476 -14.86 -21.13 12.32
C LEU A 476 -15.08 -20.47 10.96
N LEU A 477 -14.61 -19.23 10.82
CA LEU A 477 -14.96 -18.33 9.72
C LEU A 477 -13.70 -17.99 8.95
N GLY A 478 -13.70 -18.19 7.63
CA GLY A 478 -12.55 -17.85 6.80
C GLY A 478 -12.93 -17.62 5.35
N THR A 479 -11.90 -17.53 4.51
CA THR A 479 -12.01 -17.30 3.07
C THR A 479 -11.04 -18.20 2.33
N LEU A 480 -11.50 -18.83 1.26
CA LEU A 480 -10.69 -19.46 0.22
C LEU A 480 -10.28 -18.36 -0.77
N VAL A 481 -9.00 -18.15 -1.00
CA VAL A 481 -8.48 -17.11 -1.90
C VAL A 481 -7.63 -17.75 -3.00
N GLU A 482 -7.98 -17.49 -4.26
CA GLU A 482 -7.10 -17.72 -5.41
C GLU A 482 -6.42 -16.40 -5.79
N HIS A 483 -5.10 -16.37 -5.65
CA HIS A 483 -4.28 -15.20 -5.93
C HIS A 483 -3.87 -15.13 -7.40
N THR A 484 -3.57 -13.92 -7.89
CA THR A 484 -3.18 -13.67 -9.28
C THR A 484 -1.92 -14.40 -9.73
N ASN A 485 -1.02 -14.73 -8.80
CA ASN A 485 0.17 -15.55 -9.07
C ASN A 485 -0.12 -17.07 -9.11
N GLY A 486 -1.37 -17.49 -8.95
CA GLY A 486 -1.82 -18.88 -8.95
C GLY A 486 -1.74 -19.57 -7.58
N ALA A 487 -1.24 -18.91 -6.53
CA ALA A 487 -1.28 -19.46 -5.19
C ALA A 487 -2.73 -19.58 -4.69
N LYS A 488 -3.05 -20.65 -3.96
CA LYS A 488 -4.36 -20.85 -3.33
C LYS A 488 -4.20 -20.90 -1.81
N THR A 489 -4.91 -20.03 -1.10
CA THR A 489 -4.77 -19.93 0.36
C THR A 489 -6.09 -19.97 1.10
N VAL A 490 -6.01 -20.42 2.35
CA VAL A 490 -7.07 -20.28 3.34
C VAL A 490 -6.67 -19.18 4.30
N GLU A 491 -7.48 -18.13 4.35
CA GLU A 491 -7.20 -16.95 5.13
C GLU A 491 -8.26 -16.72 6.20
N PHE A 492 -7.80 -16.21 7.35
CA PHE A 492 -8.64 -15.80 8.46
C PHE A 492 -8.57 -14.29 8.62
N SER A 493 -9.69 -13.68 8.98
CA SER A 493 -9.78 -12.22 9.11
C SER A 493 -8.75 -11.72 10.11
N PRO A 494 -7.91 -10.73 9.77
CA PRO A 494 -7.00 -10.20 10.76
C PRO A 494 -7.79 -9.49 11.87
N GLY A 495 -7.33 -9.63 13.11
CA GLY A 495 -8.06 -9.29 14.33
C GLY A 495 -9.00 -10.38 14.87
N ASP A 496 -9.24 -11.45 14.12
CA ASP A 496 -9.82 -12.68 14.66
C ASP A 496 -8.87 -13.26 15.73
N GLN A 497 -9.37 -13.61 16.91
CA GLN A 497 -8.66 -14.30 18.00
C GLN A 497 -8.57 -15.83 17.80
N ILE A 498 -8.76 -16.33 16.57
CA ILE A 498 -8.64 -17.74 16.23
C ILE A 498 -7.22 -18.23 16.52
N VAL A 499 -7.10 -19.44 17.07
CA VAL A 499 -5.82 -20.07 17.44
C VAL A 499 -5.38 -21.11 16.42
N GLY A 500 -4.11 -21.52 16.45
CA GLY A 500 -3.54 -22.43 15.44
C GLY A 500 -4.37 -23.72 15.25
N GLU A 501 -4.77 -24.39 16.33
CA GLU A 501 -5.58 -25.61 16.25
C GLU A 501 -6.94 -25.40 15.56
N GLN A 502 -7.57 -24.24 15.78
CA GLN A 502 -8.83 -23.88 15.14
C GLN A 502 -8.63 -23.56 13.65
N MET A 503 -7.54 -22.86 13.30
CA MET A 503 -7.19 -22.64 11.89
C MET A 503 -6.98 -23.97 11.17
N ARG A 504 -6.26 -24.92 11.80
CA ARG A 504 -6.06 -26.28 11.27
C ARG A 504 -7.38 -27.01 11.07
N ARG A 505 -8.27 -27.00 12.07
CA ARG A 505 -9.59 -27.65 11.99
C ARG A 505 -10.44 -27.05 10.86
N ALA A 506 -10.49 -25.72 10.79
CA ALA A 506 -11.21 -25.01 9.74
C ALA A 506 -10.65 -25.32 8.34
N PHE A 507 -9.32 -25.33 8.21
CA PHE A 507 -8.64 -25.68 6.96
C PHE A 507 -9.05 -27.08 6.49
N PHE A 508 -8.85 -28.13 7.29
CA PHE A 508 -9.20 -29.48 6.84
C PHE A 508 -10.70 -29.71 6.66
N ALA A 509 -11.55 -29.00 7.38
CA ALA A 509 -13.00 -29.01 7.10
C ALA A 509 -13.27 -28.44 5.72
N ALA A 510 -12.75 -27.24 5.41
CA ALA A 510 -12.93 -26.59 4.11
C ALA A 510 -12.29 -27.37 2.96
N MET A 511 -11.12 -28.00 3.17
CA MET A 511 -10.44 -28.79 2.14
C MET A 511 -11.21 -30.04 1.73
N LYS A 512 -12.11 -30.55 2.57
CA LYS A 512 -13.03 -31.60 2.12
C LYS A 512 -13.97 -31.10 1.03
N ALA A 513 -14.23 -29.80 0.93
CA ALA A 513 -15.22 -29.20 0.02
C ALA A 513 -14.64 -28.70 -1.32
N VAL A 514 -13.33 -28.82 -1.56
CA VAL A 514 -12.66 -28.37 -2.80
C VAL A 514 -12.17 -29.58 -3.63
N PRO A 515 -11.98 -29.44 -4.96
CA PRO A 515 -11.57 -30.57 -5.81
C PRO A 515 -10.08 -30.91 -5.72
N ASP A 516 -9.24 -29.96 -5.32
CA ASP A 516 -7.78 -30.03 -5.34
C ASP A 516 -7.15 -29.66 -3.98
N PRO A 517 -7.51 -30.34 -2.88
CA PRO A 517 -7.16 -29.91 -1.51
C PRO A 517 -5.66 -29.69 -1.29
N GLU A 518 -4.80 -30.46 -1.96
CA GLU A 518 -3.35 -30.36 -1.85
C GLU A 518 -2.75 -29.06 -2.39
N ALA A 519 -3.48 -28.34 -3.25
CA ALA A 519 -3.05 -27.07 -3.82
C ALA A 519 -3.19 -25.89 -2.83
N TRP A 520 -3.86 -26.09 -1.70
CA TRP A 520 -4.21 -25.03 -0.76
C TRP A 520 -3.30 -25.05 0.48
N ALA A 521 -3.00 -23.86 1.01
CA ALA A 521 -2.25 -23.69 2.26
C ALA A 521 -2.86 -22.62 3.15
N ILE A 522 -2.65 -22.71 4.47
CA ILE A 522 -3.02 -21.63 5.39
C ILE A 522 -2.02 -20.48 5.23
N ARG A 523 -2.52 -19.26 5.07
CA ARG A 523 -1.70 -18.04 5.04
C ARG A 523 -2.04 -17.16 6.25
N PRO A 524 -1.06 -16.80 7.09
CA PRO A 524 -1.30 -15.80 8.13
C PRO A 524 -1.48 -14.41 7.51
N THR A 525 -2.45 -13.67 8.03
CA THR A 525 -2.75 -12.30 7.61
C THR A 525 -2.30 -11.26 8.64
N GLU A 526 -1.77 -11.69 9.80
CA GLU A 526 -1.18 -10.81 10.83
C GLU A 526 -0.08 -11.50 11.65
N GLY A 527 0.73 -10.69 12.36
CA GLY A 527 1.83 -11.15 13.23
C GLY A 527 1.41 -12.17 14.30
N ARG A 528 0.24 -12.01 14.91
CA ARG A 528 -0.28 -12.94 15.93
C ARG A 528 -0.57 -14.33 15.32
N GLN A 529 -1.19 -14.37 14.15
CA GLN A 529 -1.48 -15.62 13.44
C GLN A 529 -0.19 -16.35 13.05
N ILE A 530 0.90 -15.64 12.75
CA ILE A 530 2.21 -16.28 12.52
C ILE A 530 2.61 -17.10 13.75
N LEU A 531 2.51 -16.54 14.96
CA LEU A 531 2.86 -17.24 16.20
C LEU A 531 1.97 -18.46 16.44
N GLU A 532 0.66 -18.33 16.20
CA GLU A 532 -0.31 -19.43 16.29
C GLU A 532 0.00 -20.56 15.30
N LEU A 533 0.37 -20.22 14.07
CA LEU A 533 0.73 -21.18 13.03
C LEU A 533 2.07 -21.86 13.30
N ARG A 534 3.03 -21.17 13.93
CA ARG A 534 4.28 -21.79 14.41
C ARG A 534 4.01 -22.94 15.38
N ALA A 535 2.97 -22.83 16.21
CA ALA A 535 2.63 -23.87 17.19
C ALA A 535 2.08 -25.16 16.54
N ILE A 536 1.65 -25.11 15.28
CA ILE A 536 1.04 -26.24 14.56
C ILE A 536 1.81 -26.66 13.30
N GLU A 537 3.07 -26.24 13.18
CA GLU A 537 3.92 -26.60 12.05
C GLU A 537 3.99 -28.11 11.82
N GLY A 538 4.04 -28.50 10.54
CA GLY A 538 4.04 -29.91 10.14
C GLY A 538 2.70 -30.62 10.32
N THR A 539 1.65 -29.93 10.79
CA THR A 539 0.29 -30.51 10.93
C THR A 539 -0.73 -29.99 9.92
N ALA A 540 -0.36 -28.97 9.13
CA ALA A 540 -1.11 -28.46 7.99
C ALA A 540 -0.13 -27.79 7.00
N PRO A 541 -0.50 -27.64 5.71
CA PRO A 541 0.29 -26.84 4.76
C PRO A 541 0.16 -25.36 5.12
N ILE A 542 1.29 -24.68 5.31
CA ILE A 542 1.35 -23.28 5.73
C ILE A 542 2.35 -22.55 4.84
N VAL A 543 1.97 -21.36 4.36
CA VAL A 543 2.84 -20.48 3.58
C VAL A 543 3.12 -19.18 4.32
N GLY A 544 4.20 -18.50 3.94
CA GLY A 544 4.52 -17.18 4.46
C GLY A 544 3.43 -16.15 4.12
N PRO A 545 3.29 -15.08 4.92
CA PRO A 545 2.30 -14.02 4.66
C PRO A 545 2.49 -13.35 3.29
N ASN A 546 3.67 -13.48 2.67
CA ASN A 546 4.01 -12.82 1.41
C ASN A 546 3.94 -13.75 0.19
N ALA A 547 3.53 -15.01 0.38
CA ALA A 547 3.46 -15.98 -0.69
C ALA A 547 2.63 -15.50 -1.91
N PRO A 548 1.53 -14.75 -1.75
CA PRO A 548 0.78 -14.19 -2.89
C PRO A 548 1.47 -13.06 -3.64
N TYR A 549 2.35 -12.31 -2.97
CA TYR A 549 3.07 -11.20 -3.57
C TYR A 549 4.33 -11.66 -4.30
N LYS A 550 4.78 -12.90 -4.05
CA LYS A 550 5.94 -13.49 -4.67
C LYS A 550 5.70 -13.71 -6.17
N GLY A 551 6.56 -13.11 -6.99
CA GLY A 551 6.49 -13.25 -8.44
C GLY A 551 5.35 -12.45 -9.10
N LEU A 552 4.71 -11.52 -8.37
CA LEU A 552 3.79 -10.57 -8.99
C LEU A 552 4.53 -9.82 -10.10
N THR A 553 4.01 -9.95 -11.32
CA THR A 553 4.48 -9.20 -12.48
C THR A 553 3.54 -8.06 -12.84
N TYR A 554 2.32 -8.04 -12.33
CA TYR A 554 1.28 -7.07 -12.70
C TYR A 554 0.64 -6.40 -11.48
N GLN A 555 0.38 -5.10 -11.58
CA GLN A 555 -0.38 -4.31 -10.61
C GLN A 555 -1.27 -3.31 -11.37
N SER A 556 -2.58 -3.39 -11.13
CA SER A 556 -3.53 -2.38 -11.62
C SER A 556 -3.53 -1.15 -10.72
N LEU A 557 -3.44 0.04 -11.31
CA LEU A 557 -3.37 1.31 -10.56
C LEU A 557 -4.57 2.21 -10.87
N ASN A 558 -4.93 2.29 -12.16
CA ASN A 558 -6.16 2.92 -12.65
C ASN A 558 -6.78 2.10 -13.80
N PRO A 559 -7.80 1.28 -13.52
CA PRO A 559 -8.57 0.58 -14.55
C PRO A 559 -9.27 1.58 -15.48
N ALA A 560 -8.88 1.59 -16.75
CA ALA A 560 -9.46 2.44 -17.77
C ALA A 560 -9.08 1.93 -19.17
N GLU A 561 -9.68 2.55 -20.18
CA GLU A 561 -9.34 2.35 -21.59
C GLU A 561 -8.61 3.58 -22.14
N GLY A 562 -7.58 3.36 -22.95
CA GLY A 562 -6.76 4.36 -23.62
C GLY A 562 -6.38 3.96 -25.03
N PHE A 563 -6.19 4.97 -25.89
CA PHE A 563 -5.70 4.81 -27.25
C PHE A 563 -4.47 5.68 -27.46
N GLY A 564 -3.46 5.12 -28.13
CA GLY A 564 -2.25 5.86 -28.48
C GLY A 564 -1.18 5.00 -29.12
N THR A 565 -0.11 5.63 -29.58
CA THR A 565 1.09 4.93 -30.06
C THR A 565 1.85 4.36 -28.86
N LEU A 566 2.12 3.06 -28.85
CA LEU A 566 2.87 2.40 -27.78
C LEU A 566 4.37 2.74 -27.90
N THR A 567 4.90 3.51 -26.96
CA THR A 567 6.27 4.03 -27.03
C THR A 567 7.01 3.74 -25.72
N PHE A 568 8.22 3.18 -25.82
CA PHE A 568 9.11 3.08 -24.66
C PHE A 568 9.87 4.40 -24.47
N VAL A 569 9.80 4.95 -23.26
CA VAL A 569 10.56 6.12 -22.84
C VAL A 569 11.24 5.79 -21.51
N PRO A 570 12.58 5.79 -21.44
CA PRO A 570 13.29 5.63 -20.17
C PRO A 570 12.81 6.67 -19.16
N ALA A 571 12.67 6.29 -17.90
CA ALA A 571 12.07 7.16 -16.90
C ALA A 571 12.86 8.47 -16.68
N ARG A 572 14.18 8.45 -16.92
CA ARG A 572 15.04 9.65 -16.91
C ARG A 572 14.76 10.64 -18.04
N ASP A 573 14.19 10.18 -19.15
CA ASP A 573 13.95 10.99 -20.34
C ASP A 573 12.51 11.53 -20.37
N LEU A 574 11.62 11.04 -19.49
CA LEU A 574 10.19 11.38 -19.47
C LEU A 574 9.90 12.87 -19.28
N GLU A 575 10.72 13.59 -18.54
CA GLU A 575 10.54 15.02 -18.29
C GLU A 575 10.76 15.87 -19.54
N THR A 576 11.58 15.39 -20.48
CA THR A 576 11.92 16.10 -21.72
C THR A 576 11.28 15.49 -22.96
N ALA A 577 10.64 14.33 -22.81
CA ALA A 577 9.99 13.64 -23.91
C ALA A 577 8.75 14.40 -24.40
N GLU A 578 8.60 14.47 -25.73
CA GLU A 578 7.37 14.95 -26.36
C GLU A 578 6.27 13.91 -26.17
N LEU A 579 5.45 14.11 -25.14
CA LEU A 579 4.32 13.27 -24.77
C LEU A 579 3.00 13.99 -25.08
N GLY A 580 1.92 13.22 -25.15
CA GLY A 580 0.58 13.77 -25.40
C GLY A 580 -0.51 12.71 -25.25
N PRO A 581 -1.79 13.10 -25.38
CA PRO A 581 -2.95 12.21 -25.17
C PRO A 581 -2.98 10.99 -26.10
N ASN A 582 -2.18 11.03 -27.18
CA ASN A 582 -2.14 10.02 -28.23
C ASN A 582 -0.93 9.09 -28.08
N VAL A 583 -0.23 9.11 -26.94
CA VAL A 583 0.91 8.24 -26.65
C VAL A 583 0.59 7.36 -25.44
N ILE A 584 0.82 6.06 -25.56
CA ILE A 584 0.82 5.12 -24.43
C ILE A 584 2.28 4.82 -24.09
N VAL A 585 2.69 5.25 -22.91
CA VAL A 585 4.08 5.20 -22.46
C VAL A 585 4.35 3.87 -21.76
N VAL A 586 5.42 3.19 -22.16
CA VAL A 586 6.07 2.14 -21.38
C VAL A 586 7.35 2.73 -20.81
N THR A 587 7.60 2.57 -19.51
CA THR A 587 8.81 3.11 -18.87
C THR A 587 9.34 2.15 -17.81
N ASP A 588 10.64 2.23 -17.54
CA ASP A 588 11.38 1.30 -16.69
C ASP A 588 11.24 1.58 -15.17
N ASP A 589 10.67 2.72 -14.78
CA ASP A 589 10.54 3.12 -13.38
C ASP A 589 9.32 4.03 -13.15
N VAL A 590 8.98 4.29 -11.89
CA VAL A 590 7.89 5.20 -11.54
C VAL A 590 8.30 6.64 -11.86
N PRO A 591 7.63 7.34 -12.78
CA PRO A 591 7.94 8.73 -13.05
C PRO A 591 7.58 9.61 -11.87
N ASN A 592 8.55 10.43 -11.47
CA ASN A 592 8.35 11.44 -10.45
C ASN A 592 7.40 12.56 -10.94
N GLU A 593 7.56 12.94 -12.21
CA GLU A 593 6.71 13.88 -12.90
C GLU A 593 6.20 13.25 -14.20
N THR A 594 4.88 13.36 -14.45
CA THR A 594 4.29 12.84 -15.68
C THR A 594 3.69 13.94 -16.54
N ALA A 595 4.16 13.99 -17.78
CA ALA A 595 3.48 14.70 -18.85
C ALA A 595 2.13 14.05 -19.15
N PHE A 596 1.25 14.81 -19.80
CA PHE A 596 -0.07 14.35 -20.20
C PHE A 596 0.04 13.22 -21.25
N MET A 597 -0.56 12.05 -20.99
CA MET A 597 -0.43 10.85 -21.84
C MET A 597 -1.72 10.02 -21.95
N GLY A 598 -1.84 9.24 -23.02
CA GLY A 598 -2.99 8.36 -23.31
C GLY A 598 -3.01 7.04 -22.53
N GLY A 599 -1.88 6.66 -21.90
CA GLY A 599 -1.76 5.51 -21.01
C GLY A 599 -0.36 5.35 -20.45
N LEU A 600 -0.22 4.69 -19.29
CA LEU A 600 1.06 4.45 -18.64
C LEU A 600 1.22 2.98 -18.23
N ILE A 601 2.34 2.39 -18.61
CA ILE A 601 2.83 1.07 -18.19
C ILE A 601 4.22 1.25 -17.58
N THR A 602 4.37 0.91 -16.31
CA THR A 602 5.65 1.03 -15.57
C THR A 602 6.24 -0.35 -15.28
N GLU A 603 7.55 -0.55 -15.43
CA GLU A 603 8.18 -1.83 -15.06
C GLU A 603 8.41 -1.98 -13.55
N ALA A 604 8.18 -0.91 -12.77
CA ALA A 604 8.24 -0.87 -11.32
C ALA A 604 6.85 -0.71 -10.69
N PHE A 605 6.61 -1.35 -9.54
CA PHE A 605 5.36 -1.16 -8.80
C PHE A 605 5.26 0.25 -8.22
N GLN A 606 4.03 0.77 -8.23
CA GLN A 606 3.72 2.12 -7.73
C GLN A 606 2.89 2.00 -6.45
N THR A 607 3.04 2.96 -5.55
CA THR A 607 2.04 3.13 -4.49
C THR A 607 0.77 3.75 -5.08
N PRO A 608 -0.44 3.37 -4.62
CA PRO A 608 -1.69 4.00 -5.05
C PRO A 608 -1.72 5.53 -4.90
N LEU A 609 -0.88 6.09 -4.03
CA LEU A 609 -0.80 7.52 -3.72
C LEU A 609 0.34 8.26 -4.43
N ALA A 610 1.10 7.56 -5.29
CA ALA A 610 2.04 8.22 -6.18
C ALA A 610 1.30 9.30 -6.99
N HIS A 611 1.92 10.48 -7.16
CA HIS A 611 1.28 11.60 -7.86
C HIS A 611 0.81 11.21 -9.27
N VAL A 612 1.61 10.39 -9.95
CA VAL A 612 1.27 9.84 -11.26
C VAL A 612 -0.08 9.09 -11.25
N ASN A 613 -0.36 8.31 -10.21
CA ASN A 613 -1.60 7.55 -10.14
C ASN A 613 -2.81 8.45 -9.81
N VAL A 614 -2.61 9.44 -8.93
CA VAL A 614 -3.66 10.44 -8.62
C VAL A 614 -4.06 11.19 -9.89
N LEU A 615 -3.09 11.59 -10.71
CA LEU A 615 -3.33 12.26 -11.99
C LEU A 615 -4.00 11.34 -13.01
N ALA A 616 -3.53 10.09 -13.14
CA ALA A 616 -4.13 9.10 -14.03
C ALA A 616 -5.62 8.89 -13.71
N ARG A 617 -5.97 8.80 -12.42
CA ARG A 617 -7.37 8.69 -11.95
C ARG A 617 -8.20 9.92 -12.30
N GLY A 618 -7.65 11.12 -12.08
CA GLY A 618 -8.32 12.37 -12.43
C GLY A 618 -8.65 12.48 -13.94
N ARG A 619 -7.76 11.95 -14.80
CA ARG A 619 -7.91 11.97 -16.27
C ARG A 619 -8.70 10.78 -16.83
N GLY A 620 -8.90 9.73 -16.03
CA GLY A 620 -9.36 8.42 -16.51
C GLY A 620 -8.36 7.77 -17.48
N THR A 621 -7.06 8.01 -17.31
CA THR A 621 -5.97 7.44 -18.12
C THR A 621 -5.61 6.05 -17.61
N PRO A 622 -5.55 5.00 -18.45
CA PRO A 622 -5.11 3.69 -18.00
C PRO A 622 -3.71 3.74 -17.40
N ASN A 623 -3.56 3.23 -16.17
CA ASN A 623 -2.27 3.16 -15.47
C ASN A 623 -2.09 1.77 -14.83
N MET A 624 -0.94 1.15 -15.10
CA MET A 624 -0.57 -0.15 -14.55
C MET A 624 0.95 -0.26 -14.39
N ALA A 625 1.36 -1.19 -13.54
CA ALA A 625 2.73 -1.68 -13.52
C ALA A 625 2.80 -3.13 -14.04
N LEU A 626 3.79 -3.39 -14.88
CA LEU A 626 4.08 -4.68 -15.51
C LEU A 626 5.59 -4.91 -15.53
N ARG A 627 6.10 -5.75 -14.63
CA ARG A 627 7.53 -6.12 -14.61
C ARG A 627 7.93 -6.74 -15.93
N GLY A 628 8.99 -6.21 -16.54
CA GLY A 628 9.49 -6.67 -17.84
C GLY A 628 8.55 -6.34 -19.01
N ALA A 629 7.75 -5.27 -18.91
CA ALA A 629 6.83 -4.83 -19.95
C ALA A 629 7.44 -4.78 -21.35
N ARG A 630 8.70 -4.35 -21.50
CA ARG A 630 9.42 -4.31 -22.78
C ARG A 630 9.57 -5.68 -23.44
N ASP A 631 9.70 -6.72 -22.64
CA ASP A 631 9.90 -8.10 -23.08
C ASP A 631 8.61 -8.94 -23.04
N ASP A 632 7.50 -8.40 -22.50
CA ASP A 632 6.20 -9.07 -22.52
C ASP A 632 5.77 -9.34 -23.97
N ALA A 633 5.43 -10.60 -24.26
CA ALA A 633 5.10 -11.06 -25.60
C ALA A 633 3.88 -10.33 -26.20
N ARG A 634 2.96 -9.82 -25.37
CA ARG A 634 1.79 -9.03 -25.81
C ARG A 634 2.19 -7.63 -26.26
N LEU A 635 3.21 -7.02 -25.66
CA LEU A 635 3.64 -5.65 -25.96
C LEU A 635 4.72 -5.60 -27.04
N LYS A 636 5.64 -6.57 -27.06
CA LYS A 636 6.86 -6.55 -27.87
C LYS A 636 6.62 -6.31 -29.37
N ALA A 637 5.53 -6.86 -29.92
CA ALA A 637 5.17 -6.71 -31.34
C ALA A 637 4.35 -5.43 -31.66
N LEU A 638 3.98 -4.66 -30.64
CA LEU A 638 3.12 -3.49 -30.73
C LEU A 638 3.85 -2.15 -30.54
N PHE A 639 5.12 -2.15 -30.14
CA PHE A 639 5.92 -0.93 -30.05
C PHE A 639 5.95 -0.17 -31.38
N GLY A 640 5.68 1.13 -31.33
CA GLY A 640 5.56 2.03 -32.47
C GLY A 640 4.23 1.96 -33.22
N LYS A 641 3.28 1.12 -32.78
CA LYS A 641 1.94 1.02 -33.38
C LYS A 641 0.89 1.73 -32.56
N LEU A 642 -0.20 2.14 -33.21
CA LEU A 642 -1.42 2.60 -32.56
C LEU A 642 -2.11 1.42 -31.89
N VAL A 643 -2.35 1.51 -30.59
CA VAL A 643 -2.95 0.43 -29.79
C VAL A 643 -4.15 0.91 -28.99
N ARG A 644 -5.02 -0.04 -28.66
CA ARG A 644 -6.00 0.06 -27.59
C ARG A 644 -5.42 -0.64 -26.37
N LEU A 645 -5.34 0.06 -25.25
CA LEU A 645 -4.99 -0.49 -23.95
C LEU A 645 -6.22 -0.44 -23.05
N GLU A 646 -6.56 -1.57 -22.42
CA GLU A 646 -7.56 -1.65 -21.37
C GLU A 646 -6.97 -2.29 -20.13
N VAL A 647 -6.80 -1.50 -19.08
CA VAL A 647 -6.34 -1.94 -17.77
C VAL A 647 -7.55 -2.44 -16.97
N ARG A 648 -7.49 -3.65 -16.42
CA ARG A 648 -8.51 -4.25 -15.54
C ARG A 648 -7.91 -4.49 -14.16
N ALA A 649 -8.72 -4.95 -13.19
CA ALA A 649 -8.24 -5.14 -11.82
C ALA A 649 -7.11 -6.17 -11.68
N SER A 650 -7.14 -7.26 -12.46
CA SER A 650 -6.23 -8.41 -12.34
C SER A 650 -5.43 -8.72 -13.60
N ASP A 651 -5.71 -8.06 -14.72
CA ASP A 651 -4.98 -8.22 -15.99
C ASP A 651 -5.24 -7.00 -16.90
N PHE A 652 -4.72 -7.01 -18.13
CA PHE A 652 -4.97 -6.00 -19.14
C PHE A 652 -5.15 -6.63 -20.52
N ASP A 653 -5.93 -5.95 -21.36
CA ASP A 653 -6.03 -6.24 -22.79
C ASP A 653 -5.24 -5.19 -23.57
N ILE A 654 -4.43 -5.63 -24.54
CA ILE A 654 -3.74 -4.73 -25.46
C ILE A 654 -3.76 -5.33 -26.87
N ARG A 655 -4.13 -4.50 -27.85
CA ARG A 655 -4.15 -4.90 -29.26
C ARG A 655 -3.89 -3.70 -30.17
N GLU A 656 -3.49 -3.98 -31.40
CA GLU A 656 -3.46 -2.97 -32.45
C GLU A 656 -4.86 -2.37 -32.65
N ALA A 657 -4.92 -1.05 -32.83
CA ALA A 657 -6.14 -0.29 -33.04
C ALA A 657 -6.12 0.40 -34.40
N THR A 658 -7.31 0.58 -34.98
CA THR A 658 -7.46 1.36 -36.21
C THR A 658 -7.50 2.86 -35.90
N ALA A 659 -7.12 3.69 -36.87
CA ALA A 659 -7.23 5.15 -36.74
C ALA A 659 -8.67 5.59 -36.44
N GLN A 660 -9.67 4.94 -37.04
CA GLN A 660 -11.08 5.24 -36.81
C GLN A 660 -11.53 4.98 -35.37
N GLU A 661 -11.06 3.90 -34.74
CA GLU A 661 -11.35 3.62 -33.32
C GLU A 661 -10.74 4.70 -32.42
N ALA A 662 -9.47 5.06 -32.67
CA ALA A 662 -8.77 6.08 -31.87
C ALA A 662 -9.39 7.47 -32.04
N ASP A 663 -9.70 7.90 -33.27
CA ASP A 663 -10.36 9.17 -33.54
C ASP A 663 -11.72 9.26 -32.83
N ALA A 664 -12.53 8.20 -32.91
CA ALA A 664 -13.82 8.16 -32.22
C ALA A 664 -13.68 8.26 -30.70
N TYR A 665 -12.65 7.62 -30.13
CA TYR A 665 -12.33 7.70 -28.71
C TYR A 665 -11.89 9.12 -28.30
N TRP A 666 -10.98 9.75 -29.05
CA TRP A 666 -10.49 11.10 -28.76
C TRP A 666 -11.57 12.16 -28.92
N GLU A 667 -12.41 12.09 -29.97
CA GLU A 667 -13.55 13.00 -30.15
C GLU A 667 -14.54 12.93 -28.98
N LYS A 668 -14.80 11.72 -28.45
CA LYS A 668 -15.70 11.54 -27.30
C LYS A 668 -15.13 12.14 -26.00
N ARG A 669 -13.80 12.22 -25.86
CA ARG A 669 -13.13 12.78 -24.68
C ARG A 669 -12.87 14.28 -24.77
N LYS A 670 -13.07 14.91 -25.93
CA LYS A 670 -13.03 16.37 -26.03
C LYS A 670 -14.07 16.95 -25.07
N PRO A 671 -13.67 17.83 -24.14
CA PRO A 671 -14.61 18.45 -23.23
C PRO A 671 -15.71 19.17 -24.01
N THR A 672 -16.97 18.88 -23.69
CA THR A 672 -18.13 19.58 -24.23
C THR A 672 -18.87 20.29 -23.10
N GLY A 673 -19.23 21.56 -23.28
CA GLY A 673 -19.97 22.32 -22.27
C GLY A 673 -19.39 23.72 -22.04
N ALA A 674 -19.80 24.39 -20.96
CA ALA A 674 -19.15 25.61 -20.50
C ALA A 674 -17.78 25.27 -19.89
N ARG A 675 -16.83 26.22 -19.95
CA ARG A 675 -15.58 26.06 -19.20
C ARG A 675 -15.86 26.14 -17.70
N LEU A 676 -15.11 25.37 -16.91
CA LEU A 676 -15.07 25.52 -15.46
C LEU A 676 -14.50 26.91 -15.16
N SER A 677 -15.27 27.75 -14.48
CA SER A 677 -14.83 29.09 -14.07
C SER A 677 -14.43 29.06 -12.60
N PRO A 678 -13.12 29.02 -12.27
CA PRO A 678 -12.67 29.07 -10.89
C PRO A 678 -13.21 30.30 -10.17
N ALA A 679 -13.64 30.11 -8.92
CA ALA A 679 -13.98 31.23 -8.06
C ALA A 679 -12.72 32.05 -7.77
N LEU A 680 -12.87 33.38 -7.79
CA LEU A 680 -11.78 34.32 -7.64
C LEU A 680 -12.31 35.58 -6.98
N ASP A 681 -11.89 35.79 -5.74
CA ASP A 681 -12.15 36.97 -4.94
C ASP A 681 -10.85 37.76 -4.74
N ARG A 682 -10.81 38.97 -5.32
CA ARG A 682 -9.68 39.90 -5.22
C ARG A 682 -9.86 40.94 -4.09
N SER A 683 -10.92 40.83 -3.28
CA SER A 683 -11.26 41.82 -2.24
C SER A 683 -10.39 41.68 -0.98
N VAL A 684 -9.88 40.48 -0.69
CA VAL A 684 -8.99 40.23 0.45
C VAL A 684 -7.58 40.71 0.12
N ARG A 685 -7.00 41.52 1.00
CA ARG A 685 -5.69 42.20 0.84
C ARG A 685 -4.83 41.99 2.10
N GLY A 686 -3.54 42.31 1.99
CA GLY A 686 -2.53 42.05 3.04
C GLY A 686 -2.26 40.56 3.24
N ILE A 687 -1.68 40.19 4.38
CA ILE A 687 -1.53 38.79 4.78
C ILE A 687 -2.75 38.29 5.58
N VAL A 688 -3.07 37.01 5.46
CA VAL A 688 -4.21 36.38 6.16
C VAL A 688 -3.69 35.31 7.14
N PRO A 689 -3.75 35.54 8.47
CA PRO A 689 -3.46 34.49 9.45
C PRO A 689 -4.44 33.32 9.33
N LEU A 690 -3.94 32.08 9.31
CA LEU A 690 -4.79 30.91 9.08
C LEU A 690 -5.70 30.56 10.26
N ASP A 691 -5.32 30.93 11.48
CA ASP A 691 -6.16 30.79 12.68
C ASP A 691 -7.39 31.71 12.68
N ALA A 692 -7.37 32.76 11.84
CA ALA A 692 -8.48 33.66 11.58
C ALA A 692 -9.24 33.36 10.27
N ALA A 693 -8.82 32.33 9.51
CA ALA A 693 -9.42 31.92 8.24
C ALA A 693 -10.21 30.61 8.39
N GLY A 694 -10.77 30.12 7.28
CA GLY A 694 -11.44 28.83 7.21
C GLY A 694 -11.73 28.41 5.77
N TYR A 695 -12.37 27.25 5.61
CA TYR A 695 -12.56 26.59 4.31
C TYR A 695 -13.26 27.48 3.26
N ALA A 696 -14.19 28.33 3.68
CA ALA A 696 -14.94 29.23 2.79
C ALA A 696 -14.09 30.34 2.13
N MET A 697 -12.87 30.59 2.60
CA MET A 697 -11.96 31.58 2.01
C MET A 697 -11.16 31.02 0.82
N GLY A 698 -11.43 29.79 0.38
CA GLY A 698 -10.75 29.17 -0.77
C GLY A 698 -10.77 30.02 -2.04
N ASP A 699 -11.82 30.83 -2.22
CA ASP A 699 -11.97 31.75 -3.36
C ASP A 699 -11.00 32.94 -3.32
N SER A 700 -10.36 33.22 -2.17
CA SER A 700 -9.43 34.35 -1.98
C SER A 700 -8.00 33.90 -1.66
N ILE A 701 -7.82 32.76 -0.96
CA ILE A 701 -6.50 32.24 -0.52
C ILE A 701 -6.16 30.85 -1.08
N GLY A 702 -7.01 30.28 -1.92
CA GLY A 702 -6.81 28.98 -2.55
C GLY A 702 -7.02 27.78 -1.63
N SER A 703 -7.13 26.60 -2.24
CA SER A 703 -7.62 25.39 -1.57
C SER A 703 -6.67 24.87 -0.48
N LYS A 704 -5.35 24.89 -0.69
CA LYS A 704 -4.38 24.42 0.31
C LYS A 704 -4.35 25.30 1.55
N ALA A 705 -4.37 26.62 1.38
CA ALA A 705 -4.38 27.54 2.51
C ALA A 705 -5.72 27.47 3.27
N ALA A 706 -6.85 27.41 2.57
CA ALA A 706 -8.16 27.27 3.19
C ALA A 706 -8.35 25.92 3.89
N GLY A 707 -7.86 24.83 3.29
CA GLY A 707 -7.78 23.52 3.93
C GLY A 707 -6.90 23.58 5.18
N MET A 708 -5.68 24.10 5.08
CA MET A 708 -4.82 24.19 6.27
C MET A 708 -5.41 25.07 7.38
N ALA A 709 -6.10 26.17 7.05
CA ALA A 709 -6.83 26.99 8.03
C ALA A 709 -7.89 26.19 8.79
N GLU A 710 -8.58 25.28 8.10
CA GLU A 710 -9.63 24.49 8.71
C GLU A 710 -9.08 23.42 9.68
N LEU A 711 -7.81 22.99 9.53
CA LEU A 711 -7.16 22.10 10.50
C LEU A 711 -7.00 22.73 11.89
N TYR A 712 -6.83 24.05 11.98
CA TYR A 712 -6.79 24.77 13.27
C TYR A 712 -8.13 24.70 14.03
N ARG A 713 -9.22 24.35 13.32
CA ARG A 713 -10.60 24.41 13.82
C ARG A 713 -11.15 23.04 14.18
N VAL A 714 -10.39 21.97 13.92
CA VAL A 714 -10.75 20.60 14.32
C VAL A 714 -10.80 20.54 15.85
N SER A 715 -11.99 20.28 16.38
CA SER A 715 -12.29 20.37 17.81
C SER A 715 -13.01 19.14 18.37
N GLY A 716 -13.29 18.15 17.52
CA GLY A 716 -13.85 16.86 17.89
C GLY A 716 -12.88 15.72 17.59
N VAL A 717 -12.95 14.66 18.39
CA VAL A 717 -12.29 13.37 18.14
C VAL A 717 -13.32 12.25 18.20
N GLY A 718 -13.01 11.13 17.55
CA GLY A 718 -13.81 9.91 17.63
C GLY A 718 -13.94 9.39 19.07
N GLN A 719 -14.99 8.62 19.33
CA GLN A 719 -15.29 8.08 20.67
C GLN A 719 -14.15 7.24 21.26
N TYR A 720 -13.37 6.58 20.41
CA TYR A 720 -12.28 5.69 20.81
C TYR A 720 -10.91 6.39 20.79
N CYS A 721 -10.89 7.70 20.56
CA CYS A 721 -9.67 8.48 20.40
C CYS A 721 -9.37 9.31 21.65
N PRO A 722 -8.08 9.44 22.02
CA PRO A 722 -7.72 10.19 23.22
C PRO A 722 -7.92 11.69 23.00
N LEU A 723 -8.48 12.38 24.01
CA LEU A 723 -8.78 13.80 23.94
C LEU A 723 -7.53 14.69 23.86
N ASP A 724 -6.36 14.17 24.24
CA ASP A 724 -5.06 14.86 24.17
C ASP A 724 -4.52 15.00 22.74
N LEU A 725 -5.24 14.49 21.74
CA LEU A 725 -5.02 14.78 20.33
C LEU A 725 -5.35 16.22 19.95
N LEU A 726 -6.21 16.89 20.73
CA LEU A 726 -6.68 18.23 20.43
C LEU A 726 -6.02 19.29 21.31
N PRO A 727 -5.78 20.50 20.77
CA PRO A 727 -5.92 20.85 19.36
C PRO A 727 -4.92 20.06 18.49
N LEU A 728 -5.29 19.78 17.23
CA LEU A 728 -4.38 19.12 16.32
C LEU A 728 -3.08 19.92 16.22
N TYR A 729 -1.95 19.22 16.21
CA TYR A 729 -0.71 19.89 15.94
C TYR A 729 -0.57 20.14 14.45
N VAL A 730 -0.67 21.41 14.09
CA VAL A 730 -0.54 21.94 12.74
C VAL A 730 0.64 22.93 12.70
N PRO A 731 1.17 23.27 11.52
CA PRO A 731 2.13 24.36 11.37
C PRO A 731 1.70 25.60 12.16
N PRO A 732 2.42 26.03 13.20
CA PRO A 732 1.99 27.17 14.01
C PRO A 732 2.14 28.48 13.25
N ALA A 733 1.28 29.46 13.54
CA ALA A 733 1.34 30.83 13.00
C ALA A 733 1.43 30.93 11.46
N ALA A 734 0.93 29.93 10.74
CA ALA A 734 0.92 29.99 9.28
C ALA A 734 -0.01 31.10 8.77
N PHE A 735 0.29 31.62 7.59
CA PHE A 735 -0.52 32.65 6.95
C PHE A 735 -0.55 32.47 5.43
N ALA A 736 -1.53 33.10 4.79
CA ALA A 736 -1.68 33.11 3.35
C ALA A 736 -1.47 34.49 2.76
N ILE A 737 -0.96 34.54 1.53
CA ILE A 737 -0.90 35.72 0.67
C ILE A 737 -2.00 35.55 -0.38
N PRO A 738 -3.08 36.36 -0.36
CA PRO A 738 -4.25 36.19 -1.22
C PRO A 738 -3.99 36.35 -2.72
N PHE A 739 -4.93 35.87 -3.54
CA PHE A 739 -4.90 35.99 -5.00
C PHE A 739 -4.79 37.42 -5.52
N SER A 740 -5.26 38.38 -4.73
CA SER A 740 -5.28 39.79 -5.12
C SER A 740 -3.87 40.32 -5.42
N HIS A 741 -2.86 39.93 -4.63
CA HIS A 741 -1.46 40.32 -4.86
C HIS A 741 -0.84 39.60 -6.05
N TYR A 742 -1.17 38.32 -6.26
CA TYR A 742 -0.77 37.59 -7.46
C TYR A 742 -1.29 38.27 -8.73
N MET A 743 -2.59 38.61 -8.75
CA MET A 743 -3.20 39.18 -9.93
C MET A 743 -2.61 40.56 -10.24
N ASP A 744 -2.34 41.37 -9.22
CA ASP A 744 -1.70 42.67 -9.41
C ASP A 744 -0.26 42.51 -9.95
N HIS A 745 0.52 41.52 -9.47
CA HIS A 745 1.85 41.19 -10.01
C HIS A 745 1.78 40.67 -11.46
N PHE A 746 0.81 39.80 -11.76
CA PHE A 746 0.59 39.23 -13.09
C PHE A 746 0.22 40.30 -14.12
N GLU A 747 -0.60 41.27 -13.73
CA GLU A 747 -0.97 42.42 -14.54
C GLU A 747 0.19 43.42 -14.68
N ALA A 748 0.84 43.80 -13.58
CA ALA A 748 1.92 44.80 -13.58
C ALA A 748 3.20 44.35 -14.31
N SER A 749 3.46 43.04 -14.35
CA SER A 749 4.57 42.46 -15.12
C SER A 749 4.34 42.46 -16.65
N GLY A 750 3.13 42.76 -17.12
CA GLY A 750 2.75 42.64 -18.52
C GLY A 750 2.64 41.19 -19.01
N ALA A 751 2.65 40.22 -18.09
CA ALA A 751 2.49 38.80 -18.39
C ALA A 751 1.04 38.47 -18.77
N ALA A 752 0.06 39.13 -18.13
CA ALA A 752 -1.35 38.97 -18.46
C ALA A 752 -1.69 39.41 -19.91
N GLU A 753 -1.15 40.55 -20.34
CA GLU A 753 -1.32 41.05 -21.70
C GLU A 753 -0.66 40.13 -22.72
N LEU A 754 0.57 39.69 -22.46
CA LEU A 754 1.28 38.73 -23.32
C LEU A 754 0.52 37.42 -23.46
N LEU A 755 0.01 36.85 -22.36
CA LEU A 755 -0.74 35.60 -22.43
C LEU A 755 -2.01 35.77 -23.28
N ALA A 756 -2.73 36.88 -23.11
CA ALA A 756 -3.92 37.16 -23.91
C ALA A 756 -3.60 37.30 -25.41
N GLU A 757 -2.43 37.84 -25.76
CA GLU A 757 -1.94 37.89 -27.15
C GLU A 757 -1.60 36.50 -27.69
N LEU A 758 -0.80 35.72 -26.95
CA LEU A 758 -0.41 34.35 -27.30
C LEU A 758 -1.62 33.44 -27.47
N GLU A 759 -2.62 33.56 -26.60
CA GLU A 759 -3.85 32.78 -26.71
C GLU A 759 -4.63 33.07 -27.99
N GLN A 760 -4.42 34.20 -28.68
CA GLN A 760 -5.03 34.47 -29.99
C GLN A 760 -4.16 34.00 -31.17
N ASP A 761 -2.91 33.64 -30.93
CA ASP A 761 -1.98 33.19 -31.96
C ASP A 761 -2.29 31.73 -32.38
N PRO A 762 -2.60 31.48 -33.66
CA PRO A 762 -2.78 30.12 -34.17
C PRO A 762 -1.55 29.22 -33.99
N GLU A 763 -0.34 29.78 -34.05
CA GLU A 763 0.91 29.02 -33.90
C GLU A 763 1.08 28.54 -32.47
N PHE A 764 0.84 29.40 -31.47
CA PHE A 764 0.82 29.02 -30.05
C PHE A 764 -0.18 27.89 -29.73
N ARG A 765 -1.31 27.82 -30.46
CA ARG A 765 -2.32 26.78 -30.25
C ARG A 765 -2.02 25.47 -30.99
N ALA A 766 -1.25 25.52 -32.06
CA ALA A 766 -1.06 24.39 -32.96
C ALA A 766 0.33 23.74 -32.84
N ASP A 767 1.36 24.51 -32.51
CA ASP A 767 2.73 24.06 -32.42
C ASP A 767 3.19 23.90 -30.96
N PRO A 768 3.53 22.68 -30.51
CA PRO A 768 3.94 22.44 -29.13
C PRO A 768 5.19 23.22 -28.68
N HIS A 769 6.11 23.51 -29.61
CA HIS A 769 7.35 24.22 -29.30
C HIS A 769 7.06 25.70 -29.06
N ALA A 770 6.35 26.35 -29.99
CA ALA A 770 5.89 27.73 -29.84
C ALA A 770 5.00 27.91 -28.59
N HIS A 771 4.17 26.90 -28.29
CA HIS A 771 3.37 26.86 -27.07
C HIS A 771 4.23 26.92 -25.80
N ALA A 772 5.24 26.04 -25.71
CA ALA A 772 6.14 25.96 -24.57
C ALA A 772 7.02 27.22 -24.43
N GLU A 773 7.55 27.75 -25.53
CA GLU A 773 8.33 28.98 -25.56
C GLU A 773 7.50 30.21 -25.14
N GLY A 774 6.27 30.33 -25.65
CA GLY A 774 5.36 31.43 -25.28
C GLY A 774 5.05 31.45 -23.78
N LEU A 775 4.74 30.29 -23.19
CA LEU A 775 4.52 30.19 -21.75
C LEU A 775 5.82 30.42 -20.95
N ALA A 776 6.99 30.05 -21.47
CA ALA A 776 8.27 30.37 -20.84
C ALA A 776 8.52 31.88 -20.78
N GLU A 777 8.17 32.63 -21.83
CA GLU A 777 8.27 34.09 -21.85
C GLU A 777 7.30 34.75 -20.86
N VAL A 778 6.06 34.25 -20.75
CA VAL A 778 5.09 34.69 -19.71
C VAL A 778 5.69 34.56 -18.31
N ARG A 779 6.29 33.39 -18.00
CA ARG A 779 6.98 33.16 -16.72
C ARG A 779 8.19 34.08 -16.54
N ALA A 780 9.00 34.27 -17.59
CA ALA A 780 10.17 35.13 -17.55
C ALA A 780 9.81 36.58 -17.19
N ARG A 781 8.72 37.12 -17.73
CA ARG A 781 8.23 38.46 -17.36
C ARG A 781 7.85 38.57 -15.88
N MET A 782 7.15 37.56 -15.36
CA MET A 782 6.77 37.53 -13.94
C MET A 782 7.99 37.42 -13.01
N LEU A 783 8.98 36.62 -13.39
CA LEU A 783 10.23 36.44 -12.64
C LEU A 783 11.10 37.71 -12.67
N ALA A 784 11.11 38.46 -13.78
CA ALA A 784 11.90 39.68 -13.90
C ALA A 784 11.26 40.88 -13.18
N HIS A 785 9.93 40.92 -13.07
CA HIS A 785 9.22 42.01 -12.40
C HIS A 785 9.43 41.95 -10.86
N PRO A 786 9.75 43.07 -10.19
CA PRO A 786 9.88 43.10 -8.73
C PRO A 786 8.52 42.93 -8.06
N VAL A 787 8.49 42.31 -6.88
CA VAL A 787 7.27 42.23 -6.05
C VAL A 787 6.96 43.61 -5.48
N ASP A 788 5.67 43.94 -5.32
CA ASP A 788 5.26 45.21 -4.72
C ASP A 788 5.97 45.41 -3.35
N PRO A 789 6.69 46.53 -3.14
CA PRO A 789 7.49 46.72 -1.95
C PRO A 789 6.70 46.71 -0.64
N ALA A 790 5.43 47.12 -0.65
CA ALA A 790 4.59 47.14 0.53
C ALA A 790 4.23 45.72 0.97
N ILE A 791 3.80 44.85 0.05
CA ILE A 791 3.50 43.46 0.38
C ILE A 791 4.77 42.67 0.71
N LEU A 792 5.89 42.91 0.02
CA LEU A 792 7.16 42.25 0.34
C LEU A 792 7.63 42.60 1.76
N SER A 793 7.52 43.88 2.16
CA SER A 793 7.83 44.33 3.51
C SER A 793 6.89 43.71 4.57
N GLU A 794 5.59 43.62 4.27
CA GLU A 794 4.62 42.98 5.15
C GLU A 794 4.90 41.49 5.34
N VAL A 795 5.21 40.76 4.25
CA VAL A 795 5.51 39.32 4.28
C VAL A 795 6.83 39.03 4.99
N THR A 796 7.89 39.80 4.72
CA THR A 796 9.19 39.63 5.38
C THR A 796 9.10 39.94 6.87
N GLY A 797 8.46 41.05 7.26
CA GLY A 797 8.21 41.37 8.67
C GLY A 797 7.31 40.34 9.37
N ALA A 798 6.34 39.78 8.64
CA ALA A 798 5.50 38.69 9.11
C ALA A 798 6.28 37.39 9.37
N ILE A 799 7.25 37.07 8.51
CA ILE A 799 8.15 35.91 8.68
C ILE A 799 9.06 36.15 9.87
N GLU A 800 9.75 37.29 9.94
CA GLU A 800 10.65 37.63 11.04
C GLU A 800 9.92 37.59 12.40
N GLN A 801 8.70 38.14 12.48
CA GLN A 801 7.92 38.14 13.71
C GLN A 801 7.48 36.74 14.16
N ARG A 802 7.13 35.85 13.21
CA ARG A 802 6.50 34.55 13.51
C ARG A 802 7.50 33.40 13.59
N PHE A 803 8.56 33.46 12.79
CA PHE A 803 9.52 32.39 12.58
C PHE A 803 10.97 32.84 12.85
N GLY A 804 11.23 34.12 13.13
CA GLY A 804 12.58 34.62 13.35
C GLY A 804 13.42 34.52 12.08
N GLY A 805 14.66 34.03 12.21
CA GLY A 805 15.57 33.75 11.09
C GLY A 805 15.38 32.35 10.49
N ASP A 806 14.38 31.59 10.92
CA ASP A 806 14.14 30.24 10.40
C ASP A 806 13.72 30.30 8.92
N ARG A 807 14.18 29.29 8.16
CA ARG A 807 13.74 29.05 6.79
C ARG A 807 12.23 28.81 6.74
N VAL A 808 11.55 29.38 5.75
CA VAL A 808 10.10 29.20 5.55
C VAL A 808 9.80 28.46 4.26
N ARG A 809 8.66 27.76 4.23
CA ARG A 809 8.09 27.15 3.03
C ARG A 809 7.01 28.07 2.45
N LEU A 810 7.10 28.33 1.16
CA LEU A 810 6.10 29.03 0.35
C LEU A 810 5.44 28.00 -0.57
N ARG A 811 4.24 27.55 -0.20
CA ARG A 811 3.46 26.56 -0.95
C ARG A 811 2.48 27.24 -1.90
N SER A 812 2.41 26.74 -3.13
CA SER A 812 1.38 27.11 -4.08
C SER A 812 -0.01 26.80 -3.49
N SER A 813 -0.98 27.71 -3.64
CA SER A 813 -2.36 27.51 -3.23
C SER A 813 -3.28 28.11 -4.30
N SER A 814 -3.54 27.38 -5.39
CA SER A 814 -4.38 27.87 -6.50
C SER A 814 -5.87 27.63 -6.26
N ASN A 815 -6.73 28.42 -6.92
CA ASN A 815 -8.17 28.16 -7.05
C ASN A 815 -8.50 27.05 -8.06
N THR A 816 -7.49 26.41 -8.64
CA THR A 816 -7.66 25.30 -9.61
C THR A 816 -7.25 23.94 -9.05
N GLU A 817 -6.78 23.86 -7.81
CA GLU A 817 -6.25 22.60 -7.27
C GLU A 817 -7.34 21.56 -6.93
N ASP A 818 -8.53 21.96 -6.47
CA ASP A 818 -9.59 21.06 -6.01
C ASP A 818 -10.97 21.42 -6.61
N LEU A 819 -11.04 21.59 -7.94
CA LEU A 819 -12.31 21.82 -8.64
C LEU A 819 -13.12 20.52 -8.76
N ALA A 820 -14.44 20.64 -8.95
CA ALA A 820 -15.36 19.50 -8.93
C ALA A 820 -14.99 18.37 -9.93
N THR A 821 -14.46 18.71 -11.10
CA THR A 821 -14.08 17.76 -12.15
C THR A 821 -12.64 17.93 -12.63
N PHE A 822 -11.83 18.72 -11.92
CA PHE A 822 -10.41 18.96 -12.25
C PHE A 822 -9.58 19.07 -10.98
N ASN A 823 -8.44 18.40 -10.93
CA ASN A 823 -7.51 18.46 -9.80
C ASN A 823 -6.12 18.88 -10.28
N GLY A 824 -5.64 20.02 -9.78
CA GLY A 824 -4.33 20.60 -10.10
C GLY A 824 -3.17 20.11 -9.23
N ALA A 825 -3.33 19.00 -8.51
CA ALA A 825 -2.30 18.46 -7.61
C ALA A 825 -0.98 18.20 -8.33
N GLY A 826 0.11 18.73 -7.77
CA GLY A 826 1.46 18.51 -8.29
C GLY A 826 1.78 19.25 -9.60
N LEU A 827 0.94 20.20 -10.04
CA LEU A 827 1.19 21.00 -11.25
C LEU A 827 2.04 22.26 -11.00
N HIS A 828 2.12 22.69 -9.75
CA HIS A 828 2.70 23.98 -9.36
C HIS A 828 3.93 23.80 -8.48
N THR A 829 4.82 24.78 -8.55
CA THR A 829 6.08 24.78 -7.81
C THR A 829 5.84 25.33 -6.40
N SER A 830 6.34 24.62 -5.39
CA SER A 830 6.44 25.11 -4.02
C SER A 830 7.90 25.14 -3.62
N THR A 831 8.37 26.25 -3.06
CA THR A 831 9.79 26.44 -2.73
C THR A 831 9.95 26.90 -1.29
N SER A 832 11.19 27.00 -0.82
CA SER A 832 11.54 27.60 0.46
C SER A 832 12.23 28.94 0.24
N GLY A 833 12.13 29.84 1.21
CA GLY A 833 12.77 31.15 1.17
C GLY A 833 13.40 31.50 2.52
N ASP A 834 14.45 32.31 2.47
CA ASP A 834 15.21 32.78 3.61
C ASP A 834 15.22 34.32 3.65
N LEU A 835 15.26 34.90 4.84
CA LEU A 835 15.30 36.36 5.00
C LEU A 835 16.64 36.97 4.54
N ASP A 836 17.74 36.23 4.74
CA ASP A 836 19.11 36.74 4.57
C ASP A 836 19.84 36.18 3.34
N ALA A 837 19.20 35.32 2.53
CA ALA A 837 19.86 34.68 1.40
C ALA A 837 19.78 35.50 0.11
N GLU A 838 20.91 35.63 -0.60
CA GLU A 838 20.98 36.31 -1.90
C GLU A 838 20.35 35.50 -3.05
N SER A 839 20.35 34.16 -2.98
CA SER A 839 19.88 33.27 -4.06
C SER A 839 18.59 32.51 -3.75
N SER A 840 18.04 32.67 -2.55
CA SER A 840 16.78 32.06 -2.08
C SER A 840 15.94 33.07 -1.29
N SER A 841 15.94 34.33 -1.72
CA SER A 841 15.22 35.40 -1.05
C SER A 841 13.71 35.14 -1.03
N ILE A 842 13.00 35.75 -0.08
CA ILE A 842 11.52 35.68 -0.02
C ILE A 842 10.88 36.21 -1.32
N GLU A 843 11.48 37.22 -1.94
CA GLU A 843 10.99 37.78 -3.20
C GLU A 843 11.11 36.77 -4.36
N ASP A 844 12.27 36.12 -4.50
CA ASP A 844 12.48 35.07 -5.52
C ASP A 844 11.52 33.92 -5.33
N ALA A 845 11.29 33.52 -4.07
CA ALA A 845 10.37 32.45 -3.74
C ALA A 845 8.93 32.80 -4.12
N LEU A 846 8.46 34.03 -3.86
CA LEU A 846 7.13 34.50 -4.27
C LEU A 846 6.96 34.49 -5.78
N ARG A 847 7.92 35.07 -6.52
CA ARG A 847 7.90 35.12 -7.98
C ARG A 847 7.90 33.72 -8.59
N THR A 848 8.68 32.81 -8.02
CA THR A 848 8.75 31.41 -8.46
C THR A 848 7.41 30.70 -8.29
N VAL A 849 6.77 30.83 -7.11
CA VAL A 849 5.45 30.21 -6.86
C VAL A 849 4.39 30.79 -7.79
N TRP A 850 4.35 32.12 -7.95
CA TRP A 850 3.39 32.78 -8.83
C TRP A 850 3.57 32.42 -10.31
N ALA A 851 4.80 32.43 -10.82
CA ALA A 851 5.09 32.06 -12.20
C ALA A 851 4.73 30.60 -12.50
N SER A 852 4.80 29.71 -11.50
CA SER A 852 4.49 28.29 -11.68
C SER A 852 3.04 27.96 -12.04
N LEU A 853 2.11 28.92 -11.90
CA LEU A 853 0.75 28.77 -12.44
C LEU A 853 0.77 28.56 -13.96
N TRP A 854 1.76 29.14 -14.64
CA TRP A 854 1.93 29.12 -16.09
C TRP A 854 3.03 28.17 -16.56
N ASN A 855 3.42 27.19 -15.74
CA ASN A 855 4.16 26.04 -16.23
C ASN A 855 3.38 25.42 -17.39
N THR A 856 4.06 24.99 -18.46
CA THR A 856 3.42 24.44 -19.67
C THR A 856 2.42 23.33 -19.32
N ARG A 857 2.87 22.37 -18.51
CA ARG A 857 2.03 21.32 -17.93
C ARG A 857 0.80 21.86 -17.17
N ALA A 858 0.95 22.89 -16.35
CA ALA A 858 -0.16 23.43 -15.58
C ALA A 858 -1.21 24.10 -16.48
N TYR A 859 -0.77 24.76 -17.56
CA TYR A 859 -1.65 25.33 -18.57
C TYR A 859 -2.40 24.23 -19.33
N ASP A 860 -1.68 23.24 -19.85
CA ASP A 860 -2.24 22.15 -20.67
C ASP A 860 -3.27 21.31 -19.91
N GLU A 861 -2.99 20.99 -18.64
CA GLU A 861 -3.93 20.24 -17.80
C GLU A 861 -5.21 21.04 -17.56
N ARG A 862 -5.11 22.35 -17.32
CA ARG A 862 -6.28 23.22 -17.18
C ARG A 862 -7.06 23.32 -18.48
N GLU A 863 -6.38 23.40 -19.62
CA GLU A 863 -7.05 23.42 -20.93
C GLU A 863 -7.78 22.11 -21.20
N PHE A 864 -7.15 20.97 -20.93
CA PHE A 864 -7.77 19.65 -21.02
C PHE A 864 -8.95 19.48 -20.06
N GLY A 865 -8.83 19.98 -18.82
CA GLY A 865 -9.90 20.04 -17.83
C GLY A 865 -10.99 21.06 -18.16
N HIS A 866 -10.89 21.76 -19.29
CA HIS A 866 -11.81 22.80 -19.73
C HIS A 866 -11.95 23.95 -18.73
N VAL A 867 -10.86 24.35 -18.08
CA VAL A 867 -10.81 25.44 -17.10
C VAL A 867 -10.60 26.78 -17.79
N GLU A 868 -11.22 27.84 -17.28
CA GLU A 868 -11.00 29.21 -17.75
C GLU A 868 -9.64 29.75 -17.27
N GLN A 869 -8.67 29.86 -18.18
CA GLN A 869 -7.31 30.34 -17.87
C GLN A 869 -7.32 31.76 -17.26
N ALA A 870 -8.15 32.66 -17.78
CA ALA A 870 -8.26 34.06 -17.32
C ALA A 870 -8.72 34.22 -15.86
N ARG A 871 -9.24 33.16 -15.25
CA ARG A 871 -9.73 33.13 -13.85
C ARG A 871 -8.79 32.36 -12.92
N ALA A 872 -7.77 31.71 -13.46
CA ALA A 872 -6.78 30.98 -12.67
C ALA A 872 -5.91 31.97 -11.89
N ALA A 873 -5.76 31.72 -10.59
CA ALA A 873 -4.95 32.55 -9.71
C ALA A 873 -4.14 31.70 -8.73
N MET A 874 -3.08 32.30 -8.18
CA MET A 874 -2.15 31.65 -7.25
C MET A 874 -2.00 32.43 -5.95
N ALA A 875 -2.53 31.90 -4.85
CA ALA A 875 -2.20 32.38 -3.52
C ALA A 875 -0.97 31.63 -3.02
N VAL A 876 -0.36 32.13 -1.95
CA VAL A 876 0.83 31.51 -1.35
C VAL A 876 0.57 31.20 0.10
N LEU A 877 0.69 29.94 0.48
CA LEU A 877 0.64 29.47 1.86
C LEU A 877 2.06 29.50 2.44
N VAL A 878 2.26 30.27 3.52
CA VAL A 878 3.55 30.44 4.20
C VAL A 878 3.53 29.78 5.57
N HIS A 879 4.51 28.92 5.85
CA HIS A 879 4.72 28.30 7.16
C HIS A 879 6.21 27.98 7.40
N GLN A 880 6.59 27.69 8.64
CA GLN A 880 7.96 27.26 9.00
C GLN A 880 8.39 26.04 8.17
N ALA A 881 9.63 26.03 7.66
CA ALA A 881 10.22 24.83 7.10
C ALA A 881 10.77 23.96 8.24
N TRP A 882 10.37 22.69 8.29
CA TRP A 882 11.01 21.72 9.18
C TRP A 882 12.19 21.08 8.47
N GLN A 883 13.23 20.82 9.27
CA GLN A 883 14.36 19.98 8.93
C GLN A 883 14.36 18.79 9.90
N SER A 884 14.92 17.66 9.49
CA SER A 884 15.12 16.47 10.32
C SER A 884 13.81 15.83 10.81
N GLU A 885 12.91 15.51 9.86
CA GLU A 885 11.72 14.71 10.14
C GLU A 885 12.09 13.29 10.56
N ARG A 886 11.37 12.70 11.53
CA ARG A 886 11.60 11.30 11.93
C ARG A 886 10.86 10.31 11.04
N ALA A 887 9.73 10.74 10.49
CA ALA A 887 8.98 10.06 9.47
C ALA A 887 7.99 11.04 8.84
N GLN A 888 7.55 10.76 7.63
CA GLN A 888 6.51 11.53 6.97
C GLN A 888 5.64 10.64 6.10
N GLY A 889 4.50 11.17 5.67
CA GLY A 889 3.61 10.36 4.87
C GLY A 889 2.34 11.05 4.42
N VAL A 890 1.53 10.25 3.74
CA VAL A 890 0.19 10.60 3.27
C VAL A 890 -0.76 9.54 3.78
N ALA A 891 -1.91 9.95 4.28
CA ALA A 891 -2.91 9.03 4.76
C ALA A 891 -4.30 9.42 4.30
N ILE A 892 -5.18 8.44 4.12
CA ILE A 892 -6.55 8.61 3.64
C ILE A 892 -7.48 8.00 4.66
N SER A 893 -8.55 8.72 4.98
CA SER A 893 -9.62 8.30 5.89
C SER A 893 -10.53 7.22 5.29
N ARG A 894 -10.00 6.41 4.37
CA ARG A 894 -10.66 5.33 3.64
C ARG A 894 -9.58 4.44 3.00
N ASN A 895 -9.89 3.17 2.74
CA ASN A 895 -8.92 2.26 2.14
C ASN A 895 -8.69 2.60 0.65
N ALA A 896 -7.46 2.94 0.30
CA ALA A 896 -7.07 3.33 -1.06
C ALA A 896 -6.97 2.13 -2.02
N LEU A 897 -6.78 0.94 -1.47
CA LEU A 897 -6.79 -0.33 -2.19
C LEU A 897 -8.23 -0.82 -2.38
N ASP A 898 -9.10 -0.62 -1.39
CA ASP A 898 -10.52 -1.01 -1.47
C ASP A 898 -11.43 0.14 -1.04
N ALA A 899 -11.84 0.96 -2.01
CA ALA A 899 -12.62 2.17 -1.77
C ALA A 899 -13.96 1.91 -1.08
N THR A 900 -14.52 0.70 -1.15
CA THR A 900 -15.83 0.42 -0.53
C THR A 900 -15.72 0.31 0.99
N ARG A 901 -14.54 -0.07 1.50
CA ARG A 901 -14.26 -0.21 2.95
C ARG A 901 -14.01 1.15 3.62
N ASP A 902 -15.08 1.83 4.04
CA ASP A 902 -15.01 3.07 4.86
C ASP A 902 -14.42 2.85 6.27
N SER A 903 -14.55 1.65 6.81
CA SER A 903 -14.04 1.28 8.13
C SER A 903 -12.54 0.96 8.17
N GLN A 904 -11.82 1.26 7.10
CA GLN A 904 -10.38 1.07 7.00
C GLN A 904 -9.73 2.33 6.44
N TYR A 905 -8.56 2.68 6.95
CA TYR A 905 -7.77 3.83 6.53
C TYR A 905 -6.50 3.36 5.85
N TYR A 906 -6.06 4.08 4.83
CA TYR A 906 -4.82 3.78 4.13
C TYR A 906 -3.74 4.78 4.54
N ILE A 907 -2.55 4.30 4.87
CA ILE A 907 -1.41 5.11 5.31
C ILE A 907 -0.20 4.70 4.48
N ASN A 908 0.40 5.67 3.78
CA ASN A 908 1.77 5.55 3.29
C ASN A 908 2.72 6.29 4.22
N ALA A 909 3.82 5.64 4.61
CA ALA A 909 4.82 6.22 5.49
C ALA A 909 6.24 5.97 4.98
N GLN A 910 7.11 6.96 5.16
CA GLN A 910 8.54 6.85 4.90
C GLN A 910 9.35 7.42 6.07
N ILE A 911 10.52 6.84 6.30
CA ILE A 911 11.48 7.35 7.29
C ILE A 911 12.04 8.69 6.81
N GLY A 912 12.28 9.61 7.75
CA GLY A 912 13.02 10.80 7.40
C GLY A 912 12.25 11.77 6.50
N GLU A 913 13.03 12.47 5.68
CA GLU A 913 12.56 13.43 4.66
C GLU A 913 12.25 12.79 3.31
N ALA A 914 12.58 11.49 3.13
CA ALA A 914 12.37 10.79 1.88
C ALA A 914 10.88 10.76 1.49
N SER A 915 10.61 11.03 0.22
CA SER A 915 9.23 11.22 -0.28
C SER A 915 8.45 9.90 -0.37
N VAL A 916 7.16 9.95 0.01
CA VAL A 916 6.20 8.84 -0.21
C VAL A 916 5.44 8.97 -1.53
N THR A 917 5.20 10.19 -2.02
CA THR A 917 4.43 10.43 -3.25
C THR A 917 5.32 10.49 -4.49
N ASN A 918 6.63 10.59 -4.27
CA ASN A 918 7.67 10.77 -5.27
C ASN A 918 8.99 10.10 -4.83
N PRO A 919 8.98 8.80 -4.48
CA PRO A 919 10.16 8.13 -3.95
C PRO A 919 11.30 8.13 -4.98
N ALA A 920 12.54 8.15 -4.50
CA ALA A 920 13.70 7.96 -5.36
C ALA A 920 13.64 6.60 -6.09
N PRO A 921 14.33 6.46 -7.25
CA PRO A 921 14.37 5.20 -7.98
C PRO A 921 14.75 4.01 -7.09
N GLY A 922 13.95 2.93 -7.16
CA GLY A 922 14.18 1.72 -6.36
C GLY A 922 13.82 1.82 -4.87
N VAL A 923 13.33 2.98 -4.40
CA VAL A 923 12.91 3.17 -3.01
C VAL A 923 11.44 2.79 -2.82
N THR A 924 11.19 1.89 -1.86
CA THR A 924 9.84 1.52 -1.43
C THR A 924 9.48 2.24 -0.12
N SER A 925 8.19 2.36 0.17
CA SER A 925 7.65 2.95 1.40
C SER A 925 6.74 1.96 2.14
N ASP A 926 6.47 2.19 3.42
CA ASP A 926 5.46 1.41 4.13
C ASP A 926 4.08 1.73 3.55
N GLU A 927 3.35 0.71 3.12
CA GLU A 927 1.93 0.78 2.71
C GLU A 927 1.08 0.04 3.73
N ILE A 928 0.23 0.76 4.47
CA ILE A 928 -0.48 0.23 5.63
C ILE A 928 -1.99 0.42 5.45
N VAL A 929 -2.75 -0.67 5.59
CA VAL A 929 -4.20 -0.61 5.80
C VAL A 929 -4.47 -0.74 7.30
N TYR A 930 -4.96 0.34 7.90
CA TYR A 930 -5.31 0.41 9.31
C TYR A 930 -6.82 0.25 9.51
N THR A 931 -7.22 -0.66 10.40
CA THR A 931 -8.62 -0.82 10.80
C THR A 931 -8.81 -0.23 12.21
N PRO A 932 -9.51 0.90 12.39
CA PRO A 932 -9.81 1.47 13.70
C PRO A 932 -10.91 0.72 14.49
N PRO A 933 -11.04 0.99 15.80
CA PRO A 933 -12.24 0.65 16.58
C PRO A 933 -13.54 1.15 15.95
N PRO A 934 -14.70 0.54 16.27
CA PRO A 934 -14.93 -0.55 17.22
C PRO A 934 -14.55 -1.94 16.68
N ARG A 935 -14.07 -2.02 15.43
CA ARG A 935 -13.54 -3.26 14.86
C ARG A 935 -12.22 -3.62 15.56
N THR A 936 -11.73 -4.84 15.35
CA THR A 936 -10.41 -5.19 15.90
C THR A 936 -9.36 -4.31 15.26
N ILE A 937 -8.61 -3.64 16.14
CA ILE A 937 -7.54 -2.74 15.76
C ILE A 937 -6.42 -3.55 15.13
N LYS A 938 -6.04 -3.19 13.90
CA LYS A 938 -4.94 -3.84 13.19
C LYS A 938 -4.34 -2.92 12.14
N ALA A 939 -3.08 -3.18 11.81
CA ALA A 939 -2.34 -2.54 10.74
C ALA A 939 -1.76 -3.64 9.84
N GLU A 940 -2.22 -3.69 8.60
CA GLU A 940 -1.80 -4.66 7.58
C GLU A 940 -0.79 -3.97 6.65
N TYR A 941 0.41 -4.54 6.49
CA TYR A 941 1.45 -3.99 5.63
C TYR A 941 1.45 -4.69 4.27
N HIS A 942 1.30 -3.91 3.20
CA HIS A 942 1.36 -4.38 1.82
C HIS A 942 2.77 -4.26 1.23
N THR A 943 3.50 -3.22 1.62
CA THR A 943 4.89 -2.94 1.24
C THR A 943 5.64 -2.46 2.47
N ARG A 944 6.97 -2.65 2.49
CA ARG A 944 7.86 -2.08 3.51
C ARG A 944 8.82 -1.06 2.92
N SER A 945 9.18 -0.07 3.73
CA SER A 945 10.21 0.88 3.39
C SER A 945 11.56 0.19 3.16
N SER A 946 12.22 0.51 2.04
CA SER A 946 13.60 0.09 1.78
C SER A 946 14.62 0.81 2.66
N LEU A 947 14.26 1.99 3.17
CA LEU A 947 15.13 2.89 3.92
C LEU A 947 15.13 2.57 5.43
N SER A 948 14.12 1.84 5.92
CA SER A 948 13.99 1.55 7.35
C SER A 948 14.98 0.51 7.88
N ARG A 949 15.75 -0.14 6.98
CA ARG A 949 16.63 -1.27 7.27
C ARG A 949 15.88 -2.40 7.99
N GLY A 950 14.65 -2.69 7.55
CA GLY A 950 13.79 -3.74 8.09
C GLY A 950 13.05 -3.38 9.39
N ARG A 951 13.12 -2.12 9.83
CA ARG A 951 12.37 -1.61 10.99
C ARG A 951 11.02 -1.04 10.57
N ASP A 952 10.08 -0.92 11.50
CA ASP A 952 8.83 -0.20 11.24
C ASP A 952 9.11 1.30 11.11
N VAL A 953 8.56 1.96 10.09
CA VAL A 953 8.63 3.44 9.99
C VAL A 953 7.78 4.07 11.10
N LEU A 954 6.60 3.48 11.34
CA LEU A 954 5.65 3.88 12.38
C LEU A 954 5.48 2.77 13.40
N SER A 955 5.58 3.11 14.69
CA SER A 955 5.14 2.22 15.74
C SER A 955 3.61 2.05 15.69
N PHE A 956 3.09 0.92 16.16
CA PHE A 956 1.64 0.68 16.18
C PHE A 956 0.84 1.77 16.92
N PRO A 957 1.29 2.30 18.09
CA PRO A 957 0.62 3.44 18.72
C PRO A 957 0.59 4.70 17.84
N GLU A 958 1.62 4.97 17.04
CA GLU A 958 1.63 6.08 16.09
C GLU A 958 0.61 5.86 14.95
N VAL A 959 0.49 4.63 14.45
CA VAL A 959 -0.56 4.25 13.47
C VAL A 959 -1.95 4.50 14.05
N GLN A 960 -2.20 4.09 15.30
CA GLN A 960 -3.48 4.33 15.97
C GLN A 960 -3.77 5.83 16.13
N ARG A 961 -2.75 6.60 16.53
CA ARG A 961 -2.85 8.06 16.72
C ARG A 961 -3.17 8.76 15.40
N LEU A 962 -2.50 8.36 14.33
CA LEU A 962 -2.77 8.86 12.97
C LEU A 962 -4.17 8.49 12.49
N GLY A 963 -4.64 7.27 12.78
CA GLY A 963 -6.01 6.86 12.50
C GLY A 963 -7.06 7.73 13.20
N CYS A 964 -6.82 8.10 14.45
CA CYS A 964 -7.69 9.05 15.16
C CYS A 964 -7.68 10.46 14.57
N VAL A 965 -6.52 10.94 14.10
CA VAL A 965 -6.42 12.22 13.39
C VAL A 965 -7.22 12.17 12.09
N LEU A 966 -7.12 11.08 11.32
CA LEU A 966 -7.90 10.87 10.10
C LEU A 966 -9.41 10.88 10.36
N GLU A 967 -9.87 10.17 11.39
CA GLU A 967 -11.29 10.15 11.78
C GLU A 967 -11.78 11.57 12.12
N SER A 968 -10.97 12.31 12.89
CA SER A 968 -11.30 13.67 13.32
C SER A 968 -11.36 14.65 12.15
N VAL A 969 -10.38 14.60 11.25
CA VAL A 969 -10.35 15.40 10.01
C VAL A 969 -11.51 15.02 9.10
N HIS A 970 -11.78 13.74 8.90
CA HIS A 970 -12.91 13.25 8.09
C HIS A 970 -14.24 13.80 8.60
N ALA A 971 -14.51 13.66 9.89
CA ALA A 971 -15.77 14.11 10.49
C ALA A 971 -15.92 15.64 10.43
N HIS A 972 -14.83 16.38 10.64
CA HIS A 972 -14.83 17.85 10.60
C HIS A 972 -15.08 18.41 9.20
N TYR A 973 -14.44 17.84 8.17
CA TYR A 973 -14.52 18.35 6.80
C TYR A 973 -15.75 17.91 6.05
N ARG A 974 -16.36 16.77 6.40
CA ARG A 974 -17.53 16.23 5.69
C ARG A 974 -18.64 17.26 5.48
N PRO A 975 -19.13 18.00 6.50
CA PRO A 975 -20.18 19.00 6.30
C PRO A 975 -19.73 20.22 5.48
N LEU A 976 -18.42 20.45 5.31
CA LEU A 976 -17.88 21.56 4.53
C LEU A 976 -17.72 21.21 3.05
N VAL A 977 -17.30 19.97 2.77
CA VAL A 977 -16.96 19.48 1.44
C VAL A 977 -18.15 18.79 0.76
N ASP A 978 -18.89 17.96 1.51
CA ASP A 978 -20.05 17.22 1.04
C ASP A 978 -21.26 17.47 1.97
N PRO A 979 -21.77 18.71 2.02
CA PRO A 979 -22.86 19.10 2.91
C PRO A 979 -24.16 18.32 2.69
N LYS A 980 -24.33 17.71 1.51
CA LYS A 980 -25.50 16.91 1.16
C LYS A 980 -25.32 15.42 1.39
N GLY A 981 -24.09 14.95 1.65
CA GLY A 981 -23.79 13.53 1.83
C GLY A 981 -23.96 12.71 0.55
N GLU A 982 -23.80 13.32 -0.62
CA GLU A 982 -24.00 12.67 -1.92
C GLU A 982 -22.80 11.77 -2.29
N ASN A 983 -21.60 12.09 -1.78
CA ASN A 983 -20.40 11.31 -2.05
C ASN A 983 -20.31 10.10 -1.10
N ARG A 984 -20.79 8.95 -1.55
CA ARG A 984 -20.72 7.68 -0.79
C ARG A 984 -19.28 7.19 -0.54
N LEU A 985 -18.35 7.57 -1.41
CA LEU A 985 -16.92 7.27 -1.28
C LEU A 985 -16.15 8.42 -0.63
N TYR A 986 -16.84 9.33 0.07
CA TYR A 986 -16.21 10.47 0.73
C TYR A 986 -15.02 10.03 1.59
N ALA A 987 -13.89 10.69 1.38
CA ALA A 987 -12.67 10.49 2.13
C ALA A 987 -11.87 11.79 2.15
N MET A 988 -11.08 11.96 3.20
CA MET A 988 -10.09 13.01 3.33
C MET A 988 -8.70 12.39 3.20
N GLN A 989 -7.82 13.07 2.48
CA GLN A 989 -6.40 12.82 2.47
C GLN A 989 -5.71 13.85 3.36
N ILE A 990 -4.76 13.41 4.18
CA ILE A 990 -3.86 14.29 4.93
C ILE A 990 -2.41 14.01 4.57
N GLU A 991 -1.60 15.05 4.54
CA GLU A 991 -0.14 14.94 4.58
C GLU A 991 0.31 15.18 6.03
N TRP A 992 1.22 14.35 6.53
CA TRP A 992 1.65 14.38 7.93
C TRP A 992 3.16 14.17 8.08
N LYS A 993 3.69 14.56 9.25
CA LYS A 993 5.09 14.42 9.66
C LYS A 993 5.17 14.01 11.13
N LEU A 994 6.19 13.26 11.53
CA LEU A 994 6.60 13.08 12.92
C LEU A 994 7.85 13.93 13.16
N ILE A 995 7.71 14.97 13.96
CA ILE A 995 8.79 15.94 14.18
C ILE A 995 9.43 15.83 15.56
N GLY A 996 10.73 16.14 15.62
CA GLY A 996 11.51 16.17 16.84
C GLY A 996 11.79 14.78 17.46
N PRO A 997 12.58 14.73 18.54
CA PRO A 997 12.95 13.46 19.20
C PRO A 997 11.76 12.73 19.84
N GLU A 998 10.71 13.46 20.20
CA GLU A 998 9.46 12.89 20.74
C GLU A 998 8.52 12.34 19.64
N ARG A 999 8.88 12.47 18.36
CA ARG A 999 8.10 11.99 17.21
C ARG A 999 6.65 12.50 17.26
N ARG A 1000 6.50 13.82 17.43
CA ARG A 1000 5.19 14.45 17.57
C ARG A 1000 4.51 14.56 16.20
N LEU A 1001 3.29 14.03 16.09
CA LEU A 1001 2.49 14.05 14.85
C LEU A 1001 2.03 15.47 14.51
N LEU A 1002 2.46 15.97 13.34
CA LEU A 1002 2.09 17.23 12.73
C LEU A 1002 1.30 16.96 11.44
N VAL A 1003 0.12 17.59 11.27
CA VAL A 1003 -0.65 17.55 10.02
C VAL A 1003 -0.35 18.82 9.22
N LYS A 1004 0.23 18.68 8.03
CA LYS A 1004 0.67 19.82 7.20
C LYS A 1004 -0.31 20.19 6.09
N GLN A 1005 -1.22 19.30 5.73
CA GLN A 1005 -2.24 19.55 4.70
C GLN A 1005 -3.41 18.58 4.90
N ALA A 1006 -4.60 19.01 4.53
CA ALA A 1006 -5.78 18.15 4.39
C ALA A 1006 -6.61 18.59 3.19
N ARG A 1007 -7.14 17.62 2.45
CA ARG A 1007 -7.99 17.85 1.28
C ARG A 1007 -8.94 16.68 1.01
N PRO A 1008 -10.04 16.90 0.26
CA PRO A 1008 -10.87 15.80 -0.22
C PRO A 1008 -10.07 14.83 -1.08
N TYR A 1009 -10.31 13.52 -0.92
CA TYR A 1009 -9.73 12.49 -1.78
C TYR A 1009 -10.76 11.96 -2.76
N SER A 1010 -10.38 11.87 -4.04
CA SER A 1010 -11.24 11.34 -5.10
C SER A 1010 -10.80 9.93 -5.49
N PHE A 1011 -11.76 9.01 -5.52
CA PHE A 1011 -11.59 7.65 -6.04
C PHE A 1011 -11.82 7.57 -7.57
N GLY A 1012 -11.95 8.71 -8.26
CA GLY A 1012 -12.17 8.74 -9.71
C GLY A 1012 -13.61 8.37 -10.10
N THR A 1013 -13.78 7.73 -11.26
CA THR A 1013 -15.08 7.28 -11.79
C THR A 1013 -15.57 5.97 -11.19
N LEU A 1014 -14.98 5.51 -10.07
CA LEU A 1014 -15.45 4.33 -9.37
C LEU A 1014 -16.92 4.55 -8.99
N GLU A 1015 -17.81 3.76 -9.58
CA GLU A 1015 -19.19 3.70 -9.12
C GLU A 1015 -19.17 3.17 -7.69
N ALA A 1016 -19.53 4.04 -6.74
CA ALA A 1016 -19.83 3.60 -5.40
C ALA A 1016 -20.87 2.47 -5.52
N PRO A 1017 -20.66 1.30 -4.89
CA PRO A 1017 -21.65 0.25 -4.90
C PRO A 1017 -23.01 0.88 -4.59
N GLY A 1018 -23.98 0.68 -5.49
CA GLY A 1018 -25.35 1.16 -5.31
C GLY A 1018 -25.99 0.61 -4.03
N ASP A 1019 -25.34 -0.39 -3.45
CA ASP A 1019 -25.75 -1.23 -2.36
C ASP A 1019 -25.20 -0.78 -0.99
N CYS A 1020 -26.10 -0.26 -0.15
CA CYS A 1020 -25.84 0.03 1.26
C CYS A 1020 -25.42 -1.20 2.10
N ARG A 1021 -25.51 -2.44 1.56
CA ARG A 1021 -25.08 -3.67 2.24
C ARG A 1021 -23.55 -3.81 2.34
N GLU A 1022 -22.76 -2.90 1.78
CA GLU A 1022 -21.29 -2.89 1.95
C GLU A 1022 -20.80 -1.87 3.00
N TYR A 1023 -21.63 -0.91 3.40
CA TYR A 1023 -21.29 0.21 4.31
C TYR A 1023 -21.64 -0.08 5.78
#